data_AF-A0A970HRP7-F1
#
_entry.id   AF-A0A970HRP7-F1
#
_cell.length_a   1.000
_cell.length_b   1.000
_cell.length_c   1.000
_cell.angle_alpha   90.00
_cell.angle_beta   90.00
_cell.angle_gamma   90.00
#
_symmetry.space_group_name_H-M   'P 1'
#
loop_
_entity.id
_entity.type
_entity.pdbx_description
1 polymer ?
#
loop_
_entity_poly.entity_id
_entity_poly.type
_entity_poly.pdbx_seq_one_letter_code
_entity_poly.pdbx_strand_id
1 'polypeptide(L)'
;HSAVVIANKLDLTNIELRIEPTVSKVYIICEELVCGPNARITWRRPGGSTPPRADDPALNGRGYAGVHTKANGKDGLDGEPGRSGARGIDGARGKDAPDLEIWAKRLTAVPDIDLNGENGLPGGRGQRGGKGGNGADGATGKRMWLPFVGWFCIERPGHGGHGGDGGNGGQGGRGGDGGNGGNITIGVLEGTLAETVQQRAFKIKNQGGAQGPGGPGGAGGAGGRGGRAGIGETCKDAQHGRNGATGQPGPQGPQGAHAGLDGSVSFFEFSEDAWNEVLTRPWIRELTPAEVFPGDQLIIRGSRFVPDDRVIVGPYTLVPTIHPDERISVTVPAAIGGGDHPVFVRRPDGTESNRLEVGVKPRLDAVPALFAPKTRVTLTGQAFLPDAAVLIDGEAVPATYEGPTRLTFEMPDTDGEGQVGGSVTVQVRNPDGRVSNPRTASTPRILEVPFRYGVHNLTFVNFAEGVPDWGTFEQTFGAAEVWHELLDPVFGHPVLTALYFEFYKYFLKGKARGGLATGFCTSLTALVADKFWKGESDATTVTRDSVHRWLTAVHGKLLSRESLIHFHDQGREGVSRVERTAREVEATFLRGCDRDNAPMLFFIPAGAVWDDGYIDKLGSSHCVMPYRFVYPLSHPGPRLTGDGTTTSTPLDGVQLYVWDCNYPQDPNCRLVFKEIDGVLHFEYFGGGHATPIFSSADGVTLGMMTNGQYLLADHDLPFSGHLGLTRFIVDFLLSPADLQVTDGLGLRTGNFGGQIIAEIPGSHPAYLVPGMYLLPADTPLTRRIVGTGNGKYTFNTIMPSGAAVSL
;
A
#
# COMPACT_ATOMS: atom_id res chain seq x y z
N HIS A 1 -16.87 35.80 -17.89
CA HIS A 1 -16.20 36.07 -19.19
C HIS A 1 -17.19 36.69 -20.18
N SER A 2 -16.88 37.82 -20.84
CA SER A 2 -17.81 38.56 -21.71
C SER A 2 -17.38 38.58 -23.18
N ALA A 3 -18.31 38.74 -24.11
CA ALA A 3 -18.03 38.92 -25.54
C ALA A 3 -18.53 40.28 -26.04
N VAL A 4 -17.89 40.82 -27.07
CA VAL A 4 -18.29 42.09 -27.68
C VAL A 4 -18.30 41.98 -29.21
N VAL A 5 -19.35 42.50 -29.82
CA VAL A 5 -19.51 42.69 -31.27
C VAL A 5 -19.62 44.18 -31.53
N ILE A 6 -18.67 44.74 -32.29
CA ILE A 6 -18.69 46.15 -32.72
C ILE A 6 -18.70 46.18 -34.25
N ALA A 7 -19.73 46.77 -34.86
CA ALA A 7 -19.89 46.78 -36.31
C ALA A 7 -20.62 48.03 -36.82
N ASN A 8 -20.31 48.50 -38.03
CA ASN A 8 -21.16 49.50 -38.69
C ASN A 8 -22.55 48.93 -38.98
N LYS A 9 -22.62 47.71 -39.51
CA LYS A 9 -23.88 47.03 -39.78
C LYS A 9 -23.80 45.59 -39.32
N LEU A 10 -24.78 45.16 -38.52
CA LEU A 10 -25.00 43.77 -38.17
C LEU A 10 -26.38 43.35 -38.66
N ASP A 11 -26.42 42.41 -39.61
CA ASP A 11 -27.66 41.88 -40.16
C ASP A 11 -27.92 40.49 -39.62
N LEU A 12 -29.03 40.31 -38.90
CA LEU A 12 -29.48 39.06 -38.31
C LEU A 12 -30.67 38.44 -39.07
N THR A 13 -30.96 38.91 -40.28
CA THR A 13 -32.04 38.36 -41.11
C THR A 13 -31.80 36.87 -41.40
N ASN A 14 -32.74 36.02 -40.98
CA ASN A 14 -32.63 34.55 -41.03
C ASN A 14 -31.41 33.98 -40.30
N ILE A 15 -30.89 34.68 -39.28
CA ILE A 15 -29.72 34.26 -38.52
C ILE A 15 -30.10 34.01 -37.05
N GLU A 16 -29.57 32.91 -36.51
CA GLU A 16 -29.52 32.64 -35.07
C GLU A 16 -28.12 32.96 -34.55
N LEU A 17 -27.99 34.04 -33.78
CA LEU A 17 -26.78 34.34 -33.02
C LEU A 17 -26.79 33.51 -31.74
N ARG A 18 -25.98 32.45 -31.71
CA ARG A 18 -25.91 31.52 -30.59
C ARG A 18 -24.68 31.79 -29.72
N ILE A 19 -24.92 32.13 -28.46
CA ILE A 19 -23.91 32.45 -27.46
C ILE A 19 -23.38 31.14 -26.83
N GLU A 20 -22.05 30.99 -26.75
CA GLU A 20 -21.44 29.83 -26.11
C GLU A 20 -21.54 29.91 -24.57
N PRO A 21 -21.63 28.76 -23.87
CA PRO A 21 -21.88 28.74 -22.43
C PRO A 21 -20.75 29.36 -21.60
N THR A 22 -19.55 29.53 -22.16
CA THR A 22 -18.43 30.20 -21.49
C THR A 22 -18.58 31.71 -21.44
N VAL A 23 -19.54 32.29 -22.15
CA VAL A 23 -19.81 33.72 -22.15
C VAL A 23 -20.93 34.01 -21.14
N SER A 24 -20.66 34.92 -20.20
CA SER A 24 -21.59 35.38 -19.16
C SER A 24 -22.27 36.70 -19.50
N LYS A 25 -21.72 37.48 -20.46
CA LYS A 25 -22.34 38.71 -20.96
C LYS A 25 -21.94 39.00 -22.40
N VAL A 26 -22.87 39.42 -23.24
CA VAL A 26 -22.63 39.84 -24.63
C VAL A 26 -22.99 41.31 -24.80
N TYR A 27 -22.07 42.06 -25.40
CA TYR A 27 -22.30 43.43 -25.84
C TYR A 27 -22.43 43.45 -27.37
N ILE A 28 -23.52 44.00 -27.90
CA ILE A 28 -23.71 44.25 -29.33
C ILE A 28 -23.79 45.76 -29.53
N ILE A 29 -22.79 46.33 -30.20
CA ILE A 29 -22.67 47.77 -30.43
C ILE A 29 -22.60 47.99 -31.94
N CYS A 30 -23.64 48.59 -32.53
CA CYS A 30 -23.66 48.83 -33.97
C CYS A 30 -24.41 50.08 -34.42
N GLU A 31 -23.96 50.70 -35.51
CA GLU A 31 -24.70 51.85 -36.09
C GLU A 31 -26.07 51.37 -36.61
N GLU A 32 -26.10 50.22 -37.30
CA GLU A 32 -27.33 49.60 -37.79
C GLU A 32 -27.42 48.12 -37.40
N LEU A 33 -28.45 47.75 -36.63
CA LEU A 33 -28.83 46.36 -36.35
C LEU A 33 -30.09 46.00 -37.14
N VAL A 34 -29.95 45.13 -38.14
CA VAL A 34 -31.07 44.65 -38.94
C VAL A 34 -31.58 43.33 -38.38
N CYS A 35 -32.83 43.32 -37.91
CA CYS A 35 -33.50 42.12 -37.40
C CYS A 35 -34.66 41.72 -38.33
N GLY A 36 -34.33 41.15 -39.49
CA GLY A 36 -35.32 40.60 -40.43
C GLY A 36 -36.02 39.32 -39.92
N PRO A 37 -36.86 38.66 -40.74
CA PRO A 37 -37.55 37.43 -40.36
C PRO A 37 -36.60 36.39 -39.75
N ASN A 38 -37.08 35.67 -38.73
CA ASN A 38 -36.32 34.63 -38.02
C ASN A 38 -35.02 35.08 -37.32
N ALA A 39 -34.77 36.39 -37.17
CA ALA A 39 -33.66 36.90 -36.36
C ALA A 39 -33.81 36.44 -34.91
N ARG A 40 -32.84 35.65 -34.42
CA ARG A 40 -32.86 35.05 -33.08
C ARG A 40 -31.52 35.24 -32.36
N ILE A 41 -31.58 35.48 -31.05
CA ILE A 41 -30.43 35.42 -30.16
C ILE A 41 -30.70 34.34 -29.13
N THR A 42 -29.84 33.34 -29.06
CA THR A 42 -29.98 32.20 -28.13
C THR A 42 -28.65 31.92 -27.46
N TRP A 43 -28.63 31.01 -26.50
CA TRP A 43 -27.37 30.49 -25.97
C TRP A 43 -27.39 28.96 -25.92
N ARG A 44 -26.20 28.37 -25.99
CA ARG A 44 -26.01 26.93 -25.85
C ARG A 44 -26.01 26.57 -24.36
N ARG A 45 -27.06 25.89 -23.92
CA ARG A 45 -27.07 25.20 -22.62
C ARG A 45 -26.09 24.02 -22.67
N PRO A 46 -25.10 23.93 -21.77
CA PRO A 46 -24.07 22.90 -21.81
C PRO A 46 -24.66 21.48 -21.68
N GLY A 47 -25.77 21.32 -20.96
CA GLY A 47 -26.35 20.04 -20.62
C GLY A 47 -25.46 19.25 -19.66
N GLY A 48 -25.84 17.99 -19.45
CA GLY A 48 -25.04 17.07 -18.65
C GLY A 48 -25.87 16.00 -18.00
N SER A 49 -25.18 15.06 -17.37
CA SER A 49 -25.78 14.06 -16.49
C SER A 49 -24.86 13.82 -15.31
N THR A 50 -25.47 13.53 -14.16
CA THR A 50 -24.71 13.16 -12.97
C THR A 50 -24.48 11.66 -12.99
N PRO A 51 -23.22 11.20 -12.97
CA PRO A 51 -22.93 9.77 -13.04
C PRO A 51 -23.51 9.03 -11.82
N PRO A 52 -23.88 7.75 -11.98
CA PRO A 52 -24.22 6.91 -10.84
C PRO A 52 -23.00 6.73 -9.94
N ARG A 53 -23.21 6.57 -8.64
CA ARG A 53 -22.12 6.18 -7.74
C ARG A 53 -21.67 4.76 -8.08
N ALA A 54 -20.37 4.56 -8.25
CA ALA A 54 -19.80 3.27 -8.63
C ALA A 54 -20.05 2.20 -7.54
N ASP A 55 -20.30 0.97 -7.97
CA ASP A 55 -20.46 -0.17 -7.06
C ASP A 55 -19.11 -0.45 -6.36
N ASP A 56 -19.15 -0.79 -5.08
CA ASP A 56 -17.96 -1.08 -4.27
C ASP A 56 -18.00 -2.54 -3.77
N PRO A 57 -17.12 -3.41 -4.29
CA PRO A 57 -17.02 -4.80 -3.86
C PRO A 57 -16.70 -4.98 -2.36
N ALA A 58 -16.07 -4.00 -1.72
CA ALA A 58 -15.75 -4.04 -0.28
C ALA A 58 -17.01 -3.95 0.61
N LEU A 59 -18.17 -3.58 0.05
CA LEU A 59 -19.45 -3.65 0.76
C LEU A 59 -19.99 -5.08 0.86
N ASN A 60 -19.49 -6.02 0.07
CA ASN A 60 -19.97 -7.40 0.10
C ASN A 60 -19.57 -8.06 1.42
N GLY A 61 -20.50 -8.81 2.02
CA GLY A 61 -20.19 -9.64 3.17
C GLY A 61 -19.29 -10.80 2.76
N ARG A 62 -18.36 -11.18 3.64
CA ARG A 62 -17.52 -12.36 3.45
C ARG A 62 -18.37 -13.63 3.35
N GLY A 63 -18.14 -14.40 2.29
CA GLY A 63 -18.72 -15.73 2.12
C GLY A 63 -17.67 -16.83 2.23
N TYR A 64 -18.15 -18.07 2.32
CA TYR A 64 -17.32 -19.26 2.43
C TYR A 64 -17.67 -20.26 1.32
N ALA A 65 -16.65 -20.97 0.82
CA ALA A 65 -16.83 -22.00 -0.21
C ALA A 65 -16.45 -23.36 0.37
N GLY A 66 -17.37 -24.32 0.32
CA GLY A 66 -17.16 -25.63 0.94
C GLY A 66 -17.19 -25.57 2.47
N VAL A 67 -16.50 -26.50 3.11
CA VAL A 67 -16.62 -26.74 4.56
C VAL A 67 -15.69 -25.81 5.34
N HIS A 68 -16.27 -24.86 6.07
CA HIS A 68 -15.59 -24.01 7.06
C HIS A 68 -16.46 -23.94 8.31
N THR A 69 -15.98 -24.41 9.45
CA THR A 69 -16.84 -24.62 10.62
C THR A 69 -16.59 -23.62 11.74
N LYS A 70 -17.61 -23.41 12.57
CA LYS A 70 -17.52 -22.62 13.81
C LYS A 70 -16.50 -23.27 14.77
N ALA A 71 -15.83 -22.44 15.58
CA ALA A 71 -14.85 -22.91 16.55
C ALA A 71 -15.46 -23.99 17.47
N ASN A 72 -14.76 -25.12 17.62
CA ASN A 72 -15.19 -26.29 18.40
C ASN A 72 -16.52 -26.94 17.94
N GLY A 73 -16.92 -26.74 16.67
CA GLY A 73 -18.14 -27.30 16.10
C GLY A 73 -17.97 -27.80 14.67
N LYS A 74 -19.03 -28.44 14.17
CA LYS A 74 -19.13 -28.91 12.77
C LYS A 74 -20.03 -28.07 11.90
N ASP A 75 -20.77 -27.15 12.49
CA ASP A 75 -21.68 -26.26 11.78
C ASP A 75 -20.88 -25.27 10.96
N GLY A 76 -21.33 -25.05 9.71
CA GLY A 76 -20.75 -24.08 8.82
C GLY A 76 -20.79 -22.67 9.40
N LEU A 77 -19.78 -21.87 9.09
CA LEU A 77 -19.76 -20.43 9.38
C LEU A 77 -20.88 -19.72 8.61
N ASP A 78 -21.57 -18.81 9.29
CA ASP A 78 -22.57 -17.96 8.64
C ASP A 78 -21.86 -16.92 7.76
N GLY A 79 -22.40 -16.67 6.57
CA GLY A 79 -21.92 -15.60 5.70
C GLY A 79 -22.23 -14.25 6.31
N GLU A 80 -21.31 -13.30 6.16
CA GLU A 80 -21.50 -11.96 6.71
C GLU A 80 -22.56 -11.18 5.92
N PRO A 81 -23.31 -10.27 6.56
CA PRO A 81 -24.22 -9.39 5.85
C PRO A 81 -23.47 -8.40 4.97
N GLY A 82 -24.04 -8.07 3.81
CA GLY A 82 -23.57 -6.97 2.98
C GLY A 82 -23.88 -5.62 3.63
N ARG A 83 -22.99 -4.64 3.43
CA ARG A 83 -23.15 -3.28 3.93
C ARG A 83 -24.03 -2.44 3.00
N SER A 84 -24.74 -1.46 3.57
CA SER A 84 -25.57 -0.54 2.79
C SER A 84 -24.73 0.32 1.85
N GLY A 85 -25.27 0.62 0.67
CA GLY A 85 -24.64 1.51 -0.31
C GLY A 85 -24.66 2.97 0.15
N ALA A 86 -23.66 3.75 -0.27
CA ALA A 86 -23.60 5.18 -0.04
C ALA A 86 -24.60 5.99 -0.90
N ARG A 87 -24.95 7.19 -0.43
CA ARG A 87 -25.80 8.14 -1.17
C ARG A 87 -25.18 8.50 -2.53
N GLY A 88 -26.03 8.70 -3.54
CA GLY A 88 -25.66 9.12 -4.89
C GLY A 88 -25.06 10.52 -4.93
N ILE A 89 -24.40 10.84 -6.04
CA ILE A 89 -23.74 12.14 -6.25
C ILE A 89 -24.81 13.20 -6.50
N ASP A 90 -24.68 14.36 -5.87
CA ASP A 90 -25.63 15.45 -6.08
C ASP A 90 -25.48 16.06 -7.49
N GLY A 91 -26.60 16.42 -8.10
CA GLY A 91 -26.63 17.07 -9.40
C GLY A 91 -26.07 18.48 -9.32
N ALA A 92 -25.30 18.87 -10.34
CA ALA A 92 -24.77 20.22 -10.42
C ALA A 92 -25.90 21.24 -10.68
N ARG A 93 -25.76 22.44 -10.11
CA ARG A 93 -26.60 23.59 -10.43
C ARG A 93 -26.53 23.88 -11.93
N GLY A 94 -27.67 24.19 -12.55
CA GLY A 94 -27.74 24.61 -13.94
C GLY A 94 -26.99 25.94 -14.15
N LYS A 95 -26.37 26.11 -15.31
CA LYS A 95 -25.62 27.32 -15.62
C LYS A 95 -26.54 28.53 -15.85
N ASP A 96 -26.14 29.67 -15.31
CA ASP A 96 -26.80 30.94 -15.54
C ASP A 96 -26.67 31.33 -17.02
N ALA A 97 -27.75 31.84 -17.62
CA ALA A 97 -27.74 32.32 -18.99
C ALA A 97 -26.95 33.65 -19.11
N PRO A 98 -26.36 33.94 -20.27
CA PRO A 98 -25.61 35.18 -20.45
C PRO A 98 -26.52 36.40 -20.41
N ASP A 99 -26.01 37.48 -19.82
CA ASP A 99 -26.60 38.81 -19.98
C ASP A 99 -26.40 39.32 -21.41
N LEU A 100 -27.35 40.10 -21.92
CA LEU A 100 -27.30 40.71 -23.24
C LEU A 100 -27.50 42.21 -23.14
N GLU A 101 -26.57 42.97 -23.70
CA GLU A 101 -26.64 44.43 -23.78
C GLU A 101 -26.46 44.88 -25.23
N ILE A 102 -27.47 45.53 -25.78
CA ILE A 102 -27.49 46.03 -27.16
C ILE A 102 -27.47 47.55 -27.13
N TRP A 103 -26.56 48.14 -27.92
CA TRP A 103 -26.54 49.55 -28.27
C TRP A 103 -26.62 49.65 -29.79
N ALA A 104 -27.75 50.13 -30.31
CA ALA A 104 -27.96 50.27 -31.75
C ALA A 104 -28.51 51.65 -32.10
N LYS A 105 -27.81 52.46 -32.90
CA LYS A 105 -28.37 53.77 -33.30
C LYS A 105 -29.65 53.59 -34.11
N ARG A 106 -29.64 52.62 -35.03
CA ARG A 106 -30.81 52.18 -35.78
C ARG A 106 -31.04 50.68 -35.54
N LEU A 107 -32.13 50.35 -34.86
CA LEU A 107 -32.59 48.97 -34.67
C LEU A 107 -33.85 48.75 -35.52
N THR A 108 -33.79 47.92 -36.56
CA THR A 108 -34.94 47.78 -37.48
C THR A 108 -36.11 46.99 -36.91
N ALA A 109 -35.88 46.20 -35.85
CA ALA A 109 -36.88 45.46 -35.08
C ALA A 109 -36.16 44.79 -33.89
N VAL A 110 -36.89 44.38 -32.86
CA VAL A 110 -36.34 43.55 -31.78
C VAL A 110 -36.26 42.07 -32.26
N PRO A 111 -35.12 41.37 -32.07
CA PRO A 111 -35.01 39.95 -32.40
C PRO A 111 -35.76 39.07 -31.37
N ASP A 112 -36.03 37.82 -31.73
CA ASP A 112 -36.49 36.83 -30.76
C ASP A 112 -35.31 36.42 -29.86
N ILE A 113 -35.44 36.49 -28.54
CA ILE A 113 -34.36 36.24 -27.58
C ILE A 113 -34.73 35.06 -26.67
N ASP A 114 -33.86 34.07 -26.56
CA ASP A 114 -33.98 32.94 -25.62
C ASP A 114 -32.70 32.79 -24.79
N LEU A 115 -32.75 33.39 -23.61
CA LEU A 115 -31.73 33.41 -22.56
C LEU A 115 -32.30 32.84 -21.26
N ASN A 116 -33.14 31.79 -21.35
CA ASN A 116 -33.55 31.05 -20.15
C ASN A 116 -32.36 30.34 -19.52
N GLY A 117 -32.27 30.42 -18.20
CA GLY A 117 -31.31 29.68 -17.40
C GLY A 117 -31.41 28.18 -17.63
N GLU A 118 -30.30 27.47 -17.42
CA GLU A 118 -30.27 26.03 -17.57
C GLU A 118 -30.94 25.35 -16.36
N ASN A 119 -31.67 24.26 -16.61
CA ASN A 119 -32.25 23.46 -15.54
C ASN A 119 -31.15 22.80 -14.70
N GLY A 120 -31.38 22.63 -13.40
CA GLY A 120 -30.49 21.85 -12.55
C GLY A 120 -30.34 20.42 -13.05
N LEU A 121 -29.14 19.86 -12.94
CA LEU A 121 -28.89 18.50 -13.39
C LEU A 121 -29.59 17.48 -12.47
N PRO A 122 -30.06 16.35 -13.00
CA PRO A 122 -30.57 15.26 -12.18
C PRO A 122 -29.52 14.77 -11.19
N GLY A 123 -29.91 14.37 -9.98
CA GLY A 123 -29.02 13.69 -9.05
C GLY A 123 -28.55 12.34 -9.60
N GLY A 124 -27.34 11.91 -9.23
CA GLY A 124 -26.80 10.60 -9.57
C GLY A 124 -27.48 9.46 -8.81
N ARG A 125 -27.48 8.26 -9.39
CA ARG A 125 -28.03 7.07 -8.70
C ARG A 125 -27.22 6.75 -7.44
N GLY A 126 -27.90 6.37 -6.37
CA GLY A 126 -27.28 5.81 -5.16
C GLY A 126 -26.45 4.55 -5.44
N GLN A 127 -25.48 4.27 -4.59
CA GLN A 127 -24.63 3.09 -4.74
C GLN A 127 -25.43 1.82 -4.46
N ARG A 128 -25.14 0.73 -5.17
CA ARG A 128 -25.73 -0.57 -4.85
C ARG A 128 -25.29 -1.03 -3.45
N GLY A 129 -26.21 -1.63 -2.70
CA GLY A 129 -25.85 -2.32 -1.46
C GLY A 129 -24.97 -3.55 -1.71
N GLY A 130 -24.08 -3.86 -0.77
CA GLY A 130 -23.22 -5.04 -0.86
C GLY A 130 -24.01 -6.34 -0.87
N LYS A 131 -23.54 -7.33 -1.61
CA LYS A 131 -24.11 -8.69 -1.58
C LYS A 131 -23.81 -9.33 -0.22
N GLY A 132 -24.74 -10.10 0.31
CA GLY A 132 -24.50 -10.93 1.48
C GLY A 132 -23.56 -12.10 1.15
N GLY A 133 -22.72 -12.47 2.10
CA GLY A 133 -21.79 -13.59 1.97
C GLY A 133 -22.52 -14.94 1.99
N ASN A 134 -22.03 -15.91 1.22
CA ASN A 134 -22.56 -17.28 1.30
C ASN A 134 -22.14 -17.94 2.61
N GLY A 135 -23.06 -18.67 3.25
CA GLY A 135 -22.71 -19.51 4.40
C GLY A 135 -21.90 -20.74 3.99
N ALA A 136 -21.02 -21.20 4.87
CA ALA A 136 -20.18 -22.37 4.65
C ALA A 136 -20.99 -23.67 4.76
N ASP A 137 -20.52 -24.72 4.10
CA ASP A 137 -21.07 -26.05 4.27
C ASP A 137 -20.70 -26.61 5.67
N GLY A 138 -21.61 -27.38 6.26
CA GLY A 138 -21.33 -28.11 7.50
C GLY A 138 -20.45 -29.34 7.26
N ALA A 139 -19.59 -29.68 8.22
CA ALA A 139 -18.74 -30.85 8.12
C ALA A 139 -19.53 -32.15 8.23
N THR A 140 -19.10 -33.19 7.52
CA THR A 140 -19.77 -34.49 7.52
C THR A 140 -19.65 -35.21 8.87
N GLY A 141 -20.72 -35.95 9.22
CA GLY A 141 -20.74 -36.82 10.39
C GLY A 141 -19.85 -38.05 10.20
N LYS A 142 -19.31 -38.61 11.30
CA LYS A 142 -18.54 -39.86 11.26
C LYS A 142 -19.46 -41.03 11.56
N ARG A 143 -19.31 -42.10 10.77
CA ARG A 143 -20.02 -43.37 10.97
C ARG A 143 -19.06 -44.47 11.39
N MET A 144 -19.55 -45.38 12.22
CA MET A 144 -18.85 -46.59 12.62
C MET A 144 -19.71 -47.80 12.24
N TRP A 145 -19.05 -48.87 11.84
CA TRP A 145 -19.70 -50.16 11.59
C TRP A 145 -19.48 -51.07 12.80
N LEU A 146 -20.56 -51.60 13.37
CA LEU A 146 -20.49 -52.66 14.38
C LEU A 146 -21.14 -53.95 13.84
N PRO A 147 -20.53 -55.13 14.07
CA PRO A 147 -20.95 -56.41 13.48
C PRO A 147 -22.41 -56.82 13.70
N PHE A 148 -23.05 -56.31 14.76
CA PHE A 148 -24.42 -56.67 15.16
C PHE A 148 -25.43 -55.52 15.05
N VAL A 149 -25.00 -54.31 14.67
CA VAL A 149 -25.84 -53.09 14.66
C VAL A 149 -25.76 -52.35 13.31
N GLY A 150 -24.85 -52.75 12.42
CA GLY A 150 -24.66 -52.12 11.11
C GLY A 150 -23.93 -50.77 11.20
N TRP A 151 -24.09 -49.92 10.18
CA TRP A 151 -23.54 -48.56 10.19
C TRP A 151 -24.41 -47.65 11.06
N PHE A 152 -23.82 -47.05 12.09
CA PHE A 152 -24.50 -46.06 12.94
C PHE A 152 -23.62 -44.81 13.10
N CYS A 153 -24.27 -43.69 13.38
CA CYS A 153 -23.61 -42.39 13.48
C CYS A 153 -22.94 -42.25 14.86
N ILE A 154 -21.63 -42.04 14.88
CA ILE A 154 -20.86 -41.83 16.12
C ILE A 154 -20.55 -40.36 16.37
N GLU A 155 -20.63 -39.54 15.33
CA GLU A 155 -20.41 -38.11 15.45
C GLU A 155 -21.37 -37.39 14.52
N ARG A 156 -22.20 -36.49 15.08
CA ARG A 156 -23.27 -35.82 14.34
C ARG A 156 -22.70 -34.99 13.16
N PRO A 157 -23.46 -34.87 12.06
CA PRO A 157 -23.10 -33.96 10.97
C PRO A 157 -23.37 -32.51 11.38
N GLY A 158 -22.67 -31.56 10.77
CA GLY A 158 -22.88 -30.13 10.99
C GLY A 158 -23.97 -29.54 10.11
N HIS A 159 -24.69 -28.55 10.64
CA HIS A 159 -25.59 -27.69 9.87
C HIS A 159 -24.81 -26.82 8.89
N GLY A 160 -25.41 -26.48 7.75
CA GLY A 160 -24.85 -25.45 6.88
C GLY A 160 -25.03 -24.06 7.50
N GLY A 161 -24.03 -23.19 7.36
CA GLY A 161 -24.13 -21.80 7.82
C GLY A 161 -25.16 -21.01 7.02
N HIS A 162 -25.83 -20.06 7.65
CA HIS A 162 -26.78 -19.16 6.97
C HIS A 162 -26.04 -18.22 6.02
N GLY A 163 -26.66 -17.90 4.88
CA GLY A 163 -26.17 -16.81 4.03
C GLY A 163 -26.47 -15.47 4.68
N GLY A 164 -25.55 -14.51 4.56
CA GLY A 164 -25.75 -13.16 5.05
C GLY A 164 -26.78 -12.40 4.23
N ASP A 165 -27.50 -11.47 4.84
CA ASP A 165 -28.45 -10.60 4.13
C ASP A 165 -27.69 -9.62 3.22
N GLY A 166 -28.31 -9.23 2.10
CA GLY A 166 -27.78 -8.17 1.25
C GLY A 166 -28.00 -6.79 1.87
N GLY A 167 -27.02 -5.90 1.71
CA GLY A 167 -27.12 -4.52 2.17
C GLY A 167 -28.16 -3.72 1.40
N ASN A 168 -28.77 -2.72 2.03
CA ASN A 168 -29.72 -1.83 1.35
C ASN A 168 -29.00 -0.94 0.33
N GLY A 169 -29.69 -0.57 -0.75
CA GLY A 169 -29.17 0.41 -1.70
C GLY A 169 -29.08 1.80 -1.08
N GLY A 170 -28.10 2.59 -1.49
CA GLY A 170 -27.96 3.97 -1.04
C GLY A 170 -29.05 4.87 -1.61
N GLN A 171 -29.42 5.94 -0.89
CA GLN A 171 -30.33 6.96 -1.41
C GLN A 171 -29.75 7.63 -2.67
N GLY A 172 -30.59 8.06 -3.62
CA GLY A 172 -30.13 8.86 -4.75
C GLY A 172 -29.57 10.23 -4.35
N GLY A 173 -28.74 10.81 -5.20
CA GLY A 173 -28.25 12.18 -5.01
C GLY A 173 -29.37 13.20 -5.10
N ARG A 174 -29.20 14.36 -4.45
CA ARG A 174 -30.11 15.50 -4.62
C ARG A 174 -29.97 16.05 -6.04
N GLY A 175 -31.05 16.53 -6.65
CA GLY A 175 -30.96 17.24 -7.92
C GLY A 175 -30.34 18.64 -7.78
N GLY A 176 -29.74 19.17 -8.84
CA GLY A 176 -29.16 20.50 -8.84
C GLY A 176 -30.19 21.61 -8.81
N ASP A 177 -29.80 22.80 -8.35
CA ASP A 177 -30.63 24.00 -8.44
C ASP A 177 -30.66 24.55 -9.88
N GLY A 178 -31.67 25.34 -10.23
CA GLY A 178 -31.74 25.99 -11.54
C GLY A 178 -30.74 27.14 -11.71
N GLY A 179 -30.28 27.36 -12.94
CA GLY A 179 -29.51 28.56 -13.32
C GLY A 179 -30.42 29.76 -13.56
N ASN A 180 -29.94 30.96 -13.32
CA ASN A 180 -30.70 32.20 -13.53
C ASN A 180 -30.86 32.50 -15.03
N GLY A 181 -31.95 33.18 -15.38
CA GLY A 181 -32.14 33.75 -16.71
C GLY A 181 -31.30 35.02 -16.91
N GLY A 182 -30.93 35.30 -18.15
CA GLY A 182 -30.07 36.42 -18.50
C GLY A 182 -30.79 37.77 -18.43
N ASN A 183 -30.11 38.80 -17.94
CA ASN A 183 -30.62 40.17 -18.01
C ASN A 183 -30.47 40.73 -19.43
N ILE A 184 -31.50 41.37 -19.94
CA ILE A 184 -31.55 41.90 -21.30
C ILE A 184 -31.74 43.41 -21.23
N THR A 185 -30.82 44.16 -21.82
CA THR A 185 -30.86 45.61 -21.92
C THR A 185 -30.73 46.01 -23.38
N ILE A 186 -31.69 46.76 -23.91
CA ILE A 186 -31.71 47.20 -25.31
C ILE A 186 -31.78 48.73 -25.35
N GLY A 187 -30.71 49.35 -25.79
CA GLY A 187 -30.57 50.78 -26.03
C GLY A 187 -30.75 51.12 -27.50
N VAL A 188 -31.50 52.18 -27.79
CA VAL A 188 -31.61 52.79 -29.12
C VAL A 188 -31.42 54.30 -29.07
N LEU A 189 -31.22 54.95 -30.22
CA LEU A 189 -31.09 56.40 -30.26
C LEU A 189 -32.39 57.10 -29.85
N GLU A 190 -32.30 58.21 -29.10
CA GLU A 190 -33.45 59.03 -28.71
C GLU A 190 -34.44 59.29 -29.87
N GLY A 191 -35.72 59.02 -29.61
CA GLY A 191 -36.81 59.22 -30.57
C GLY A 191 -37.07 58.01 -31.47
N THR A 192 -36.31 56.91 -31.35
CA THR A 192 -36.46 55.72 -32.21
C THR A 192 -37.07 54.50 -31.49
N LEU A 193 -37.23 54.54 -30.17
CA LEU A 193 -37.67 53.38 -29.39
C LEU A 193 -39.10 52.93 -29.73
N ALA A 194 -40.03 53.87 -29.85
CA ALA A 194 -41.43 53.57 -30.14
C ALA A 194 -41.60 52.88 -31.50
N GLU A 195 -40.86 53.33 -32.53
CA GLU A 195 -40.84 52.71 -33.85
C GLU A 195 -40.29 51.28 -33.76
N THR A 196 -39.15 51.12 -33.10
CA THR A 196 -38.42 49.85 -32.98
C THR A 196 -39.25 48.72 -32.36
N VAL A 197 -39.99 49.00 -31.28
CA VAL A 197 -40.77 47.98 -30.57
C VAL A 197 -42.13 47.67 -31.22
N GLN A 198 -42.67 48.59 -32.02
CA GLN A 198 -43.96 48.41 -32.71
C GLN A 198 -43.82 47.79 -34.09
N GLN A 199 -42.62 47.82 -34.68
CA GLN A 199 -42.38 47.39 -36.05
C GLN A 199 -42.65 45.90 -36.30
N ARG A 200 -42.42 45.03 -35.31
CA ARG A 200 -42.70 43.60 -35.38
C ARG A 200 -42.92 43.01 -34.00
N ALA A 201 -43.81 42.03 -33.89
CA ALA A 201 -43.88 41.18 -32.70
C ALA A 201 -42.57 40.40 -32.49
N PHE A 202 -42.16 40.25 -31.23
CA PHE A 202 -40.96 39.53 -30.81
C PHE A 202 -41.23 38.74 -29.52
N LYS A 203 -40.41 37.75 -29.24
CA LYS A 203 -40.48 36.91 -28.05
C LYS A 203 -39.20 37.03 -27.24
N ILE A 204 -39.33 37.32 -25.95
CA ILE A 204 -38.22 37.27 -25.00
C ILE A 204 -38.50 36.15 -24.00
N LYS A 205 -37.52 35.25 -23.84
CA LYS A 205 -37.47 34.22 -22.82
C LYS A 205 -36.21 34.42 -22.01
N ASN A 206 -36.36 34.75 -20.74
CA ASN A 206 -35.27 34.92 -19.78
C ASN A 206 -35.66 34.39 -18.39
N GLN A 207 -36.48 33.34 -18.35
CA GLN A 207 -36.87 32.68 -17.11
C GLN A 207 -35.68 31.92 -16.50
N GLY A 208 -35.67 31.79 -15.19
CA GLY A 208 -34.79 30.88 -14.49
C GLY A 208 -35.03 29.43 -14.89
N GLY A 209 -33.98 28.62 -14.83
CA GLY A 209 -34.04 27.18 -15.03
C GLY A 209 -34.81 26.49 -13.92
N ALA A 210 -35.46 25.37 -14.23
CA ALA A 210 -36.15 24.54 -13.26
C ALA A 210 -35.16 23.78 -12.37
N GLN A 211 -35.57 23.45 -11.14
CA GLN A 211 -34.83 22.58 -10.23
C GLN A 211 -34.72 21.15 -10.78
N GLY A 212 -33.50 20.60 -10.74
CA GLY A 212 -33.18 19.27 -11.22
C GLY A 212 -33.83 18.17 -10.37
N PRO A 213 -34.32 17.07 -10.99
CA PRO A 213 -34.93 15.97 -10.25
C PRO A 213 -33.90 15.24 -9.38
N GLY A 214 -34.33 14.70 -8.25
CA GLY A 214 -33.48 13.84 -7.43
C GLY A 214 -33.14 12.52 -8.13
N GLY A 215 -31.93 12.04 -7.90
CA GLY A 215 -31.43 10.80 -8.47
C GLY A 215 -32.19 9.58 -7.95
N PRO A 216 -32.27 8.49 -8.74
CA PRO A 216 -32.86 7.25 -8.25
C PRO A 216 -32.02 6.63 -7.12
N GLY A 217 -32.64 5.88 -6.23
CA GLY A 217 -31.89 5.09 -5.24
C GLY A 217 -31.09 3.95 -5.88
N GLY A 218 -30.05 3.52 -5.19
CA GLY A 218 -29.28 2.34 -5.54
C GLY A 218 -30.12 1.07 -5.38
N ALA A 219 -29.81 0.04 -6.15
CA ALA A 219 -30.41 -1.27 -5.94
C ALA A 219 -29.91 -1.89 -4.62
N GLY A 220 -30.73 -2.68 -3.95
CA GLY A 220 -30.27 -3.51 -2.83
C GLY A 220 -29.29 -4.60 -3.29
N GLY A 221 -28.42 -5.03 -2.38
CA GLY A 221 -27.55 -6.17 -2.55
C GLY A 221 -28.35 -7.47 -2.51
N ALA A 222 -27.93 -8.46 -3.31
CA ALA A 222 -28.51 -9.80 -3.22
C ALA A 222 -28.09 -10.48 -1.90
N GLY A 223 -29.00 -11.24 -1.28
CA GLY A 223 -28.64 -12.08 -0.13
C GLY A 223 -27.71 -13.23 -0.53
N GLY A 224 -26.87 -13.65 0.41
CA GLY A 224 -25.98 -14.80 0.26
C GLY A 224 -26.74 -16.12 0.29
N ARG A 225 -26.20 -17.14 -0.37
CA ARG A 225 -26.77 -18.50 -0.30
C ARG A 225 -26.42 -19.15 1.03
N GLY A 226 -27.35 -19.91 1.60
CA GLY A 226 -27.05 -20.76 2.75
C GLY A 226 -26.17 -21.94 2.35
N GLY A 227 -25.27 -22.33 3.26
CA GLY A 227 -24.39 -23.47 3.09
C GLY A 227 -25.14 -24.80 3.15
N ARG A 228 -24.57 -25.83 2.55
CA ARG A 228 -25.14 -27.17 2.57
C ARG A 228 -24.91 -27.85 3.92
N ALA A 229 -25.85 -28.68 4.35
CA ALA A 229 -25.67 -29.51 5.52
C ALA A 229 -24.64 -30.62 5.24
N GLY A 230 -23.87 -31.02 6.25
CA GLY A 230 -22.92 -32.15 6.18
C GLY A 230 -23.59 -33.53 6.19
N ILE A 231 -24.75 -33.67 5.55
CA ILE A 231 -25.55 -34.90 5.53
C ILE A 231 -24.81 -35.98 4.74
N GLY A 232 -24.57 -37.12 5.39
CA GLY A 232 -24.04 -38.34 4.75
C GLY A 232 -25.09 -39.45 4.67
N GLU A 233 -24.69 -40.62 4.17
CA GLU A 233 -25.61 -41.77 4.02
C GLU A 233 -26.22 -42.25 5.35
N THR A 234 -25.44 -42.17 6.44
CA THR A 234 -25.79 -42.71 7.77
C THR A 234 -26.10 -41.61 8.80
N CYS A 235 -25.34 -40.51 8.78
CA CYS A 235 -25.52 -39.36 9.66
C CYS A 235 -26.37 -38.30 8.95
N LYS A 236 -27.65 -38.15 9.33
CA LYS A 236 -28.63 -37.31 8.61
C LYS A 236 -29.17 -36.11 9.38
N ASP A 237 -28.82 -35.98 10.65
CA ASP A 237 -29.40 -34.98 11.55
C ASP A 237 -28.71 -33.60 11.41
N ALA A 238 -28.83 -32.98 10.23
CA ALA A 238 -28.38 -31.62 9.96
C ALA A 238 -29.31 -30.91 8.97
N GLN A 239 -29.25 -29.58 8.91
CA GLN A 239 -30.10 -28.74 8.07
C GLN A 239 -29.27 -27.81 7.21
N HIS A 240 -29.76 -27.51 6.00
CA HIS A 240 -29.15 -26.50 5.14
C HIS A 240 -29.30 -25.12 5.76
N GLY A 241 -28.29 -24.27 5.57
CA GLY A 241 -28.39 -22.86 5.89
C GLY A 241 -29.50 -22.20 5.10
N ARG A 242 -30.14 -21.20 5.70
CA ARG A 242 -31.11 -20.33 5.00
C ARG A 242 -30.37 -19.34 4.10
N ASN A 243 -30.95 -19.01 2.95
CA ASN A 243 -30.47 -17.89 2.14
C ASN A 243 -30.76 -16.57 2.85
N GLY A 244 -29.83 -15.62 2.77
CA GLY A 244 -30.05 -14.26 3.22
C GLY A 244 -31.10 -13.54 2.36
N ALA A 245 -31.75 -12.54 2.94
CA ALA A 245 -32.70 -11.69 2.25
C ALA A 245 -31.99 -10.72 1.30
N THR A 246 -32.66 -10.34 0.20
CA THR A 246 -32.20 -9.24 -0.67
C THR A 246 -32.44 -7.91 0.04
N GLY A 247 -31.44 -7.03 0.02
CA GLY A 247 -31.55 -5.69 0.57
C GLY A 247 -32.60 -4.85 -0.17
N GLN A 248 -33.17 -3.86 0.51
CA GLN A 248 -34.16 -2.98 -0.11
C GLN A 248 -33.49 -1.96 -1.03
N PRO A 249 -34.13 -1.56 -2.14
CA PRO A 249 -33.67 -0.41 -2.93
C PRO A 249 -33.63 0.87 -2.08
N GLY A 250 -32.65 1.72 -2.35
CA GLY A 250 -32.58 3.03 -1.72
C GLY A 250 -33.74 3.94 -2.16
N PRO A 251 -34.12 4.94 -1.36
CA PRO A 251 -35.11 5.93 -1.78
C PRO A 251 -34.54 6.86 -2.87
N GLN A 252 -35.43 7.50 -3.63
CA GLN A 252 -35.05 8.59 -4.53
C GLN A 252 -34.45 9.75 -3.71
N GLY A 253 -33.46 10.43 -4.27
CA GLY A 253 -32.94 11.67 -3.72
C GLY A 253 -33.98 12.81 -3.79
N PRO A 254 -33.83 13.87 -3.00
CA PRO A 254 -34.69 15.05 -3.10
C PRO A 254 -34.42 15.84 -4.38
N GLN A 255 -35.39 16.65 -4.80
CA GLN A 255 -35.20 17.62 -5.90
C GLN A 255 -34.20 18.72 -5.50
N GLY A 256 -33.68 19.49 -6.47
CA GLY A 256 -33.04 20.77 -6.20
C GLY A 256 -33.92 21.65 -5.28
N ALA A 257 -33.29 22.48 -4.46
CA ALA A 257 -34.00 23.31 -3.50
C ALA A 257 -34.59 24.56 -4.14
N HIS A 258 -33.95 25.06 -5.21
CA HIS A 258 -34.31 26.33 -5.81
C HIS A 258 -34.35 26.25 -7.33
N ALA A 259 -35.38 26.85 -7.92
CA ALA A 259 -35.35 27.26 -9.33
C ALA A 259 -34.45 28.50 -9.47
N GLY A 260 -33.96 28.73 -10.69
CA GLY A 260 -33.23 29.96 -11.00
C GLY A 260 -34.15 31.17 -10.92
N LEU A 261 -33.55 32.35 -10.74
CA LEU A 261 -34.26 33.62 -10.82
C LEU A 261 -34.48 34.01 -12.28
N ASP A 262 -35.62 34.64 -12.55
CA ASP A 262 -35.90 35.26 -13.84
C ASP A 262 -35.01 36.49 -14.04
N GLY A 263 -34.54 36.69 -15.27
CA GLY A 263 -33.79 37.88 -15.66
C GLY A 263 -34.70 39.10 -15.80
N SER A 264 -34.10 40.27 -15.79
CA SER A 264 -34.79 41.53 -16.11
C SER A 264 -34.74 41.85 -17.60
N VAL A 265 -35.74 42.59 -18.10
CA VAL A 265 -35.73 43.17 -19.45
C VAL A 265 -35.90 44.68 -19.31
N SER A 266 -35.00 45.44 -19.91
CA SER A 266 -35.06 46.90 -19.91
C SER A 266 -34.77 47.48 -21.29
N PHE A 267 -35.48 48.56 -21.60
CA PHE A 267 -35.25 49.37 -22.79
C PHE A 267 -34.85 50.77 -22.33
N PHE A 268 -33.93 51.40 -23.06
CA PHE A 268 -33.55 52.78 -22.81
C PHE A 268 -33.25 53.49 -24.13
N GLU A 269 -33.26 54.82 -24.07
CA GLU A 269 -32.83 55.68 -25.16
C GLU A 269 -31.49 56.34 -24.78
N PHE A 270 -30.62 56.56 -25.78
CA PHE A 270 -29.34 57.23 -25.58
C PHE A 270 -29.13 58.37 -26.60
N SER A 271 -28.35 59.36 -26.20
CA SER A 271 -27.94 60.48 -27.06
C SER A 271 -26.75 60.12 -27.95
N GLU A 272 -26.50 60.92 -28.99
CA GLU A 272 -25.28 60.80 -29.82
C GLU A 272 -23.98 60.91 -29.00
N ASP A 273 -23.98 61.74 -27.95
CA ASP A 273 -22.81 61.88 -27.08
C ASP A 273 -22.54 60.60 -26.28
N ALA A 274 -23.60 59.97 -25.74
CA ALA A 274 -23.48 58.69 -25.04
C ALA A 274 -23.04 57.56 -25.99
N TRP A 275 -23.49 57.57 -27.25
CA TRP A 275 -23.02 56.66 -28.28
C TRP A 275 -21.51 56.80 -28.53
N ASN A 276 -21.04 58.03 -28.71
CA ASN A 276 -19.62 58.33 -28.92
C ASN A 276 -18.78 57.89 -27.71
N GLU A 277 -19.29 58.07 -26.49
CA GLU A 277 -18.64 57.60 -25.27
C GLU A 277 -18.42 56.08 -25.29
N VAL A 278 -19.44 55.30 -25.65
CA VAL A 278 -19.34 53.84 -25.79
C VAL A 278 -18.29 53.39 -26.82
N LEU A 279 -18.15 54.12 -27.94
CA LEU A 279 -17.17 53.82 -28.99
C LEU A 279 -15.74 54.20 -28.64
N THR A 280 -15.55 55.14 -27.72
CA THR A 280 -14.22 55.54 -27.23
C THR A 280 -13.74 54.70 -26.06
N ARG A 281 -14.61 53.91 -25.43
CA ARG A 281 -14.29 52.95 -24.37
C ARG A 281 -13.32 51.86 -24.85
N PRO A 282 -12.37 51.39 -24.01
CA PRO A 282 -11.55 50.24 -24.38
C PRO A 282 -12.40 48.97 -24.39
N TRP A 283 -12.19 48.11 -25.39
CA TRP A 283 -12.87 46.82 -25.50
C TRP A 283 -11.86 45.71 -25.69
N ILE A 284 -12.05 44.60 -24.99
CA ILE A 284 -11.23 43.39 -25.11
C ILE A 284 -12.01 42.33 -25.90
N ARG A 285 -11.37 41.80 -26.93
CA ARG A 285 -11.91 40.77 -27.82
C ARG A 285 -11.36 39.39 -27.50
N GLU A 286 -10.08 39.27 -27.14
CA GLU A 286 -9.41 37.98 -26.97
C GLU A 286 -8.26 38.04 -25.96
N LEU A 287 -8.05 36.93 -25.24
CA LEU A 287 -6.84 36.66 -24.45
C LEU A 287 -6.06 35.51 -25.09
N THR A 288 -4.74 35.68 -25.23
CA THR A 288 -3.85 34.65 -25.77
C THR A 288 -2.60 34.51 -24.91
N PRO A 289 -2.31 33.32 -24.34
CA PRO A 289 -3.18 32.13 -24.30
C PRO A 289 -4.34 32.30 -23.31
N ALA A 290 -5.39 31.47 -23.44
CA ALA A 290 -6.52 31.45 -22.49
C ALA A 290 -6.16 30.84 -21.13
N GLU A 291 -5.10 30.02 -21.10
CA GLU A 291 -4.51 29.50 -19.87
C GLU A 291 -3.01 29.77 -19.82
N VAL A 292 -2.52 30.17 -18.64
CA VAL A 292 -1.14 30.60 -18.39
C VAL A 292 -0.60 29.96 -17.12
N PHE A 293 0.71 29.81 -17.02
CA PHE A 293 1.37 29.62 -15.73
C PHE A 293 1.74 30.98 -15.12
N PRO A 294 1.95 31.06 -13.79
CA PRO A 294 2.52 32.25 -13.16
C PRO A 294 3.85 32.63 -13.83
N GLY A 295 4.05 33.92 -14.10
CA GLY A 295 5.22 34.44 -14.81
C GLY A 295 5.13 34.44 -16.35
N ASP A 296 4.12 33.82 -16.95
CA ASP A 296 3.96 33.82 -18.41
C ASP A 296 3.49 35.19 -18.94
N GLN A 297 3.69 35.41 -20.24
CA GLN A 297 3.15 36.58 -20.94
C GLN A 297 1.70 36.33 -21.36
N LEU A 298 0.84 37.32 -21.11
CA LEU A 298 -0.55 37.35 -21.58
C LEU A 298 -0.70 38.45 -22.63
N ILE A 299 -1.18 38.08 -23.82
CA ILE A 299 -1.51 39.01 -24.90
C ILE A 299 -3.01 39.25 -24.91
N ILE A 300 -3.40 40.51 -25.01
CA ILE A 300 -4.78 40.97 -24.96
C ILE A 300 -5.06 41.71 -26.27
N ARG A 301 -5.99 41.20 -27.09
CA ARG A 301 -6.44 41.87 -28.32
C ARG A 301 -7.73 42.63 -28.04
N GLY A 302 -7.85 43.84 -28.57
CA GLY A 302 -8.99 44.69 -28.28
C GLY A 302 -9.07 45.88 -29.21
N SER A 303 -9.60 46.99 -28.74
CA SER A 303 -9.64 48.27 -29.46
C SER A 303 -9.54 49.44 -28.48
N ARG A 304 -9.11 50.59 -28.99
CA ARG A 304 -9.05 51.87 -28.25
C ARG A 304 -8.19 51.86 -26.97
N PHE A 305 -7.13 51.04 -26.96
CA PHE A 305 -6.11 51.09 -25.92
C PHE A 305 -5.26 52.36 -26.02
N VAL A 306 -4.95 52.97 -24.88
CA VAL A 306 -4.16 54.21 -24.77
C VAL A 306 -3.00 54.05 -23.79
N PRO A 307 -1.88 54.79 -23.94
CA PRO A 307 -0.64 54.58 -23.15
C PRO A 307 -0.81 54.52 -21.63
N ASP A 308 -1.76 55.28 -21.07
CA ASP A 308 -1.98 55.35 -19.63
C ASP A 308 -2.93 54.28 -19.08
N ASP A 309 -3.42 53.38 -19.94
CA ASP A 309 -4.23 52.23 -19.53
C ASP A 309 -3.49 51.33 -18.53
N ARG A 310 -4.25 50.70 -17.64
CA ARG A 310 -3.77 49.61 -16.77
C ARG A 310 -4.56 48.36 -17.03
N VAL A 311 -3.87 47.22 -17.03
CA VAL A 311 -4.51 45.91 -17.13
C VAL A 311 -4.68 45.35 -15.73
N ILE A 312 -5.91 45.02 -15.37
CA ILE A 312 -6.21 44.34 -14.13
C ILE A 312 -6.29 42.84 -14.41
N VAL A 313 -5.52 42.03 -13.66
CA VAL A 313 -5.56 40.56 -13.69
C VAL A 313 -5.79 40.08 -12.27
N GLY A 314 -7.01 39.64 -11.97
CA GLY A 314 -7.42 39.32 -10.60
C GLY A 314 -7.22 40.52 -9.67
N PRO A 315 -6.43 40.42 -8.58
CA PRO A 315 -6.16 41.53 -7.68
C PRO A 315 -5.04 42.47 -8.16
N TYR A 316 -4.36 42.17 -9.27
CA TYR A 316 -3.15 42.87 -9.69
C TYR A 316 -3.43 43.94 -10.74
N THR A 317 -2.84 45.12 -10.55
CA THR A 317 -2.83 46.23 -11.53
C THR A 317 -1.48 46.26 -12.24
N LEU A 318 -1.47 46.01 -13.55
CA LEU A 318 -0.28 45.84 -14.36
C LEU A 318 -0.13 46.97 -15.37
N VAL A 319 1.11 47.36 -15.64
CA VAL A 319 1.45 48.30 -16.71
C VAL A 319 1.60 47.51 -18.02
N PRO A 320 0.73 47.74 -19.02
CA PRO A 320 0.85 47.05 -20.31
C PRO A 320 1.94 47.64 -21.19
N THR A 321 2.49 46.80 -22.07
CA THR A 321 3.16 47.27 -23.29
C THR A 321 2.14 47.34 -24.41
N ILE A 322 1.97 48.50 -25.04
CA ILE A 322 1.03 48.70 -26.14
C ILE A 322 1.72 48.45 -27.48
N HIS A 323 1.03 47.72 -28.34
CA HIS A 323 1.45 47.41 -29.70
C HIS A 323 0.58 48.15 -30.72
N PRO A 324 1.11 48.48 -31.91
CA PRO A 324 0.41 49.29 -32.91
C PRO A 324 -0.81 48.62 -33.55
N ASP A 325 -1.04 47.33 -33.32
CA ASP A 325 -2.10 46.53 -33.94
C ASP A 325 -3.23 46.15 -32.97
N GLU A 326 -3.62 47.11 -32.12
CA GLU A 326 -4.68 46.97 -31.11
C GLU A 326 -4.45 45.80 -30.13
N ARG A 327 -3.18 45.54 -29.81
CA ARG A 327 -2.78 44.57 -28.79
C ARG A 327 -2.09 45.26 -27.63
N ILE A 328 -2.26 44.69 -26.45
CA ILE A 328 -1.44 44.99 -25.29
C ILE A 328 -0.91 43.68 -24.71
N SER A 329 0.26 43.72 -24.07
CA SER A 329 0.85 42.56 -23.40
C SER A 329 1.24 42.90 -21.97
N VAL A 330 1.04 41.93 -21.07
CA VAL A 330 1.46 41.99 -19.66
C VAL A 330 2.10 40.67 -19.24
N THR A 331 2.94 40.72 -18.21
CA THR A 331 3.45 39.50 -17.55
C THR A 331 2.57 39.18 -16.35
N VAL A 332 2.07 37.95 -16.28
CA VAL A 332 1.25 37.48 -15.17
C VAL A 332 2.12 37.37 -13.92
N PRO A 333 1.74 37.96 -12.78
CA PRO A 333 2.56 37.94 -11.57
C PRO A 333 2.88 36.52 -11.08
N ALA A 334 4.11 36.27 -10.65
CA ALA A 334 4.51 34.95 -10.13
C ALA A 334 3.75 34.54 -8.85
N ALA A 335 3.22 35.50 -8.10
CA ALA A 335 2.43 35.28 -6.89
C ALA A 335 0.91 35.19 -7.14
N ILE A 336 0.46 35.12 -8.39
CA ILE A 336 -0.96 34.95 -8.69
C ILE A 336 -1.43 33.56 -8.21
N GLY A 337 -2.64 33.51 -7.63
CA GLY A 337 -3.25 32.23 -7.25
C GLY A 337 -3.71 31.43 -8.47
N GLY A 338 -3.95 30.13 -8.31
CA GLY A 338 -4.53 29.30 -9.37
C GLY A 338 -6.00 29.62 -9.63
N GLY A 339 -6.55 29.06 -10.71
CA GLY A 339 -7.96 29.20 -11.09
C GLY A 339 -8.24 30.33 -12.07
N ASP A 340 -9.51 30.68 -12.24
CA ASP A 340 -9.94 31.71 -13.18
C ASP A 340 -9.81 33.11 -12.59
N HIS A 341 -9.14 34.01 -13.32
CA HIS A 341 -8.95 35.41 -12.91
C HIS A 341 -9.57 36.37 -13.94
N PRO A 342 -10.35 37.38 -13.51
CA PRO A 342 -10.86 38.38 -14.42
C PRO A 342 -9.73 39.23 -15.00
N VAL A 343 -9.83 39.54 -16.29
CA VAL A 343 -8.93 40.41 -17.04
C VAL A 343 -9.72 41.55 -17.65
N PHE A 344 -9.35 42.79 -17.34
CA PHE A 344 -9.93 43.98 -17.95
C PHE A 344 -8.93 45.13 -17.99
N VAL A 345 -9.19 46.11 -18.86
CA VAL A 345 -8.43 47.35 -18.95
C VAL A 345 -9.16 48.44 -18.16
N ARG A 346 -8.43 49.24 -17.40
CA ARG A 346 -8.94 50.41 -16.68
C ARG A 346 -8.13 51.65 -17.06
N ARG A 347 -8.83 52.72 -17.41
CA ARG A 347 -8.27 54.04 -17.70
C ARG A 347 -8.03 54.87 -16.43
N PRO A 348 -7.23 55.94 -16.52
CA PRO A 348 -7.02 56.88 -15.41
C PRO A 348 -8.29 57.57 -14.90
N ASP A 349 -9.27 57.80 -15.78
CA ASP A 349 -10.58 58.38 -15.45
C ASP A 349 -11.55 57.38 -14.78
N GLY A 350 -11.15 56.10 -14.66
CA GLY A 350 -11.95 55.04 -14.07
C GLY A 350 -12.77 54.24 -15.09
N THR A 351 -12.80 54.62 -16.36
CA THR A 351 -13.51 53.86 -17.40
C THR A 351 -12.85 52.48 -17.58
N GLU A 352 -13.66 51.42 -17.56
CA GLU A 352 -13.18 50.04 -17.67
C GLU A 352 -13.65 49.39 -18.97
N SER A 353 -12.89 48.44 -19.50
CA SER A 353 -13.37 47.57 -20.58
C SER A 353 -14.39 46.53 -20.11
N ASN A 354 -14.87 45.71 -21.04
CA ASN A 354 -15.47 44.43 -20.70
C ASN A 354 -14.42 43.48 -20.06
N ARG A 355 -14.89 42.37 -19.48
CA ARG A 355 -14.07 41.42 -18.71
C ARG A 355 -13.94 40.09 -19.41
N LEU A 356 -12.72 39.60 -19.61
CA LEU A 356 -12.43 38.22 -19.97
C LEU A 356 -11.91 37.46 -18.73
N GLU A 357 -11.73 36.15 -18.83
CA GLU A 357 -11.15 35.33 -17.78
C GLU A 357 -9.93 34.60 -18.32
N VAL A 358 -8.86 34.58 -17.55
CA VAL A 358 -7.66 33.78 -17.83
C VAL A 358 -7.54 32.68 -16.78
N GLY A 359 -7.34 31.45 -17.23
CA GLY A 359 -7.09 30.32 -16.34
C GLY A 359 -5.62 30.26 -15.92
N VAL A 360 -5.33 30.41 -14.63
CA VAL A 360 -3.97 30.24 -14.09
C VAL A 360 -3.79 28.79 -13.66
N LYS A 361 -2.87 28.10 -14.35
CA LYS A 361 -2.49 26.71 -14.07
C LYS A 361 -1.48 26.65 -12.91
N PRO A 362 -1.49 25.58 -12.09
CA PRO A 362 -0.44 25.37 -11.11
C PRO A 362 0.92 25.20 -11.82
N ARG A 363 2.02 25.67 -11.23
CA ARG A 363 3.38 25.44 -11.75
C ARG A 363 4.16 24.63 -10.72
N LEU A 364 4.85 23.57 -11.17
CA LEU A 364 5.65 22.70 -10.33
C LEU A 364 7.14 23.00 -10.52
N ASP A 365 7.85 23.22 -9.41
CA ASP A 365 9.31 23.40 -9.41
C ASP A 365 10.05 22.08 -9.62
N ALA A 366 11.37 22.07 -9.49
CA ALA A 366 12.14 20.84 -9.50
C ALA A 366 11.71 19.92 -8.33
N VAL A 367 11.66 18.62 -8.60
CA VAL A 367 11.28 17.60 -7.61
C VAL A 367 12.51 16.81 -7.16
N PRO A 368 12.46 16.14 -5.99
CA PRO A 368 13.50 15.20 -5.60
C PRO A 368 13.78 14.15 -6.69
N ALA A 369 15.05 13.79 -6.87
CA ALA A 369 15.46 12.84 -7.90
C ALA A 369 14.96 11.41 -7.66
N LEU A 370 14.69 11.04 -6.40
CA LEU A 370 14.27 9.70 -6.00
C LEU A 370 12.97 9.75 -5.19
N PHE A 371 11.95 9.04 -5.66
CA PHE A 371 10.70 8.81 -4.94
C PHE A 371 10.67 7.35 -4.46
N ALA A 372 11.10 7.14 -3.21
CA ALA A 372 11.04 5.83 -2.59
C ALA A 372 9.63 5.56 -2.03
N PRO A 373 9.10 4.33 -2.12
CA PRO A 373 7.78 3.99 -1.57
C PRO A 373 7.67 4.30 -0.08
N LYS A 374 6.47 4.69 0.38
CA LYS A 374 6.16 5.10 1.76
C LYS A 374 6.98 6.26 2.31
N THR A 375 7.73 6.96 1.47
CA THR A 375 8.43 8.18 1.90
C THR A 375 7.53 9.39 1.72
N ARG A 376 7.59 10.30 2.70
CA ARG A 376 6.96 11.61 2.58
C ARG A 376 7.76 12.47 1.62
N VAL A 377 7.12 12.90 0.55
CA VAL A 377 7.69 13.80 -0.46
C VAL A 377 7.07 15.19 -0.30
N THR A 378 7.92 16.22 -0.38
CA THR A 378 7.48 17.62 -0.40
C THR A 378 7.66 18.18 -1.80
N LEU A 379 6.60 18.74 -2.35
CA LEU A 379 6.59 19.43 -3.64
C LEU A 379 6.47 20.94 -3.42
N THR A 380 7.29 21.71 -4.15
CA THR A 380 7.20 23.17 -4.20
C THR A 380 6.77 23.64 -5.58
N GLY A 381 6.10 24.79 -5.60
CA GLY A 381 5.61 25.37 -6.84
C GLY A 381 4.84 26.65 -6.60
N GLN A 382 3.88 26.94 -7.49
CA GLN A 382 3.08 28.14 -7.49
C GLN A 382 1.64 27.82 -7.91
N ALA A 383 0.70 28.67 -7.51
CA ALA A 383 -0.71 28.60 -7.90
C ALA A 383 -1.40 27.27 -7.53
N PHE A 384 -0.97 26.60 -6.45
CA PHE A 384 -1.72 25.47 -5.89
C PHE A 384 -2.99 25.98 -5.19
N LEU A 385 -4.07 25.22 -5.32
CA LEU A 385 -5.33 25.50 -4.64
C LEU A 385 -5.58 24.48 -3.51
N PRO A 386 -6.43 24.80 -2.51
CA PRO A 386 -6.93 23.81 -1.57
C PRO A 386 -7.48 22.59 -2.32
N ASP A 387 -7.27 21.39 -1.77
CA ASP A 387 -7.67 20.11 -2.36
C ASP A 387 -6.96 19.74 -3.68
N ALA A 388 -5.83 20.38 -4.01
CA ALA A 388 -4.98 19.93 -5.10
C ALA A 388 -4.45 18.51 -4.87
N ALA A 389 -4.48 17.69 -5.93
CA ALA A 389 -3.98 16.32 -5.93
C ALA A 389 -2.62 16.22 -6.62
N VAL A 390 -1.76 15.33 -6.14
CA VAL A 390 -0.53 14.95 -6.84
C VAL A 390 -0.87 13.83 -7.81
N LEU A 391 -0.34 13.90 -9.03
CA LEU A 391 -0.46 12.84 -10.03
C LEU A 391 0.90 12.16 -10.21
N ILE A 392 0.93 10.84 -10.09
CA ILE A 392 2.08 9.99 -10.40
C ILE A 392 1.69 9.13 -11.61
N ASP A 393 2.37 9.33 -12.75
CA ASP A 393 2.02 8.71 -14.04
C ASP A 393 0.54 8.88 -14.43
N GLY A 394 -0.06 10.01 -14.02
CA GLY A 394 -1.46 10.35 -14.27
C GLY A 394 -2.44 9.88 -13.20
N GLU A 395 -2.04 8.97 -12.32
CA GLU A 395 -2.86 8.46 -11.22
C GLU A 395 -2.82 9.39 -10.00
N ALA A 396 -3.97 9.65 -9.41
CA ALA A 396 -4.09 10.60 -8.31
C ALA A 396 -3.64 9.98 -6.98
N VAL A 397 -2.70 10.63 -6.32
CA VAL A 397 -2.21 10.29 -4.98
C VAL A 397 -2.72 11.35 -3.99
N PRO A 398 -3.27 10.94 -2.83
CA PRO A 398 -3.68 11.86 -1.78
C PRO A 398 -2.53 12.76 -1.35
N ALA A 399 -2.79 14.07 -1.34
CA ALA A 399 -1.82 15.07 -0.93
C ALA A 399 -2.40 15.98 0.16
N THR A 400 -1.53 16.46 1.03
CA THR A 400 -1.82 17.48 2.04
C THR A 400 -1.45 18.84 1.47
N TYR A 401 -2.42 19.74 1.43
CA TYR A 401 -2.21 21.13 1.02
C TYR A 401 -1.60 21.94 2.17
N GLU A 402 -0.40 22.48 1.97
CA GLU A 402 0.31 23.31 2.96
C GLU A 402 0.29 24.81 2.60
N GLY A 403 -0.25 25.16 1.43
CA GLY A 403 -0.34 26.53 0.95
C GLY A 403 -0.19 26.61 -0.58
N PRO A 404 -0.31 27.82 -1.15
CA PRO A 404 -0.36 28.03 -2.60
C PRO A 404 0.95 27.68 -3.33
N THR A 405 2.01 27.38 -2.58
CA THR A 405 3.34 27.07 -3.09
C THR A 405 3.88 25.72 -2.60
N ARG A 406 3.10 24.94 -1.84
CA ARG A 406 3.61 23.72 -1.20
C ARG A 406 2.55 22.65 -0.99
N LEU A 407 2.90 21.41 -1.36
CA LEU A 407 2.13 20.20 -1.10
C LEU A 407 3.05 19.14 -0.48
N THR A 408 2.50 18.31 0.39
CA THR A 408 3.17 17.09 0.85
C THR A 408 2.32 15.87 0.52
N PHE A 409 2.94 14.77 0.13
CA PHE A 409 2.24 13.51 -0.09
C PHE A 409 3.13 12.33 0.33
N GLU A 410 2.51 11.18 0.58
CA GLU A 410 3.25 9.93 0.80
C GLU A 410 3.28 9.15 -0.51
N MET A 411 4.48 8.77 -0.96
CA MET A 411 4.62 7.94 -2.15
C MET A 411 3.92 6.59 -1.92
N PRO A 412 3.04 6.13 -2.81
CA PRO A 412 2.38 4.83 -2.66
C PRO A 412 3.38 3.70 -2.41
N ASP A 413 2.97 2.71 -1.62
CA ASP A 413 3.74 1.47 -1.49
C ASP A 413 3.60 0.61 -2.74
N THR A 414 4.44 -0.41 -2.84
CA THR A 414 4.37 -1.44 -3.88
C THR A 414 3.33 -2.52 -3.61
N ASP A 415 2.65 -2.45 -2.46
CA ASP A 415 1.62 -3.39 -2.00
C ASP A 415 2.03 -4.87 -1.98
N GLY A 416 3.32 -5.19 -2.06
CA GLY A 416 3.83 -6.56 -2.11
C GLY A 416 4.13 -7.09 -3.50
N GLU A 417 3.86 -6.32 -4.55
CA GLU A 417 4.10 -6.68 -5.95
C GLU A 417 5.53 -6.32 -6.41
N GLY A 418 6.30 -5.63 -5.55
CA GLY A 418 7.58 -5.06 -5.91
C GLY A 418 7.46 -3.94 -6.93
N GLN A 419 8.60 -3.55 -7.51
CA GLN A 419 8.68 -2.47 -8.47
C GLN A 419 9.83 -2.68 -9.43
N VAL A 420 9.56 -2.58 -10.73
CA VAL A 420 10.62 -2.67 -11.75
C VAL A 420 11.57 -1.46 -11.66
N GLY A 421 11.18 -0.39 -10.96
CA GLY A 421 11.91 0.88 -10.92
C GLY A 421 11.87 1.59 -12.27
N GLY A 422 12.37 2.82 -12.31
CA GLY A 422 12.39 3.61 -13.54
C GLY A 422 12.05 5.06 -13.30
N SER A 423 11.53 5.72 -14.34
CA SER A 423 11.18 7.13 -14.33
C SER A 423 9.67 7.28 -14.25
N VAL A 424 9.18 8.04 -13.27
CA VAL A 424 7.76 8.41 -13.13
C VAL A 424 7.56 9.88 -13.44
N THR A 425 6.42 10.21 -14.04
CA THR A 425 5.97 11.57 -14.27
C THR A 425 5.22 12.09 -13.06
N VAL A 426 5.54 13.31 -12.63
CA VAL A 426 4.96 13.96 -11.46
C VAL A 426 4.29 15.26 -11.90
N GLN A 427 3.03 15.42 -11.54
CA GLN A 427 2.25 16.64 -11.80
C GLN A 427 1.37 16.99 -10.59
N VAL A 428 0.87 18.22 -10.57
CA VAL A 428 -0.15 18.67 -9.62
C VAL A 428 -1.40 19.01 -10.41
N ARG A 429 -2.55 18.51 -9.95
CA ARG A 429 -3.86 18.85 -10.49
C ARG A 429 -4.68 19.60 -9.43
N ASN A 430 -5.05 20.83 -9.75
CA ASN A 430 -5.95 21.62 -8.92
C ASN A 430 -7.41 21.08 -9.02
N PRO A 431 -8.30 21.39 -8.06
CA PRO A 431 -9.70 20.94 -8.06
C PRO A 431 -10.52 21.47 -9.25
N ASP A 432 -10.06 22.54 -9.90
CA ASP A 432 -10.64 23.07 -11.15
C ASP A 432 -10.27 22.24 -12.39
N GLY A 433 -9.45 21.19 -12.23
CA GLY A 433 -9.00 20.29 -13.28
C GLY A 433 -7.71 20.71 -13.98
N ARG A 434 -7.13 21.88 -13.68
CA ARG A 434 -5.92 22.37 -14.32
C ARG A 434 -4.68 21.64 -13.79
N VAL A 435 -3.79 21.28 -14.72
CA VAL A 435 -2.61 20.45 -14.43
C VAL A 435 -1.31 21.23 -14.64
N SER A 436 -0.34 21.01 -13.77
CA SER A 436 0.97 21.64 -13.83
C SER A 436 1.81 21.17 -15.01
N ASN A 437 2.92 21.87 -15.26
CA ASN A 437 4.01 21.32 -16.06
C ASN A 437 4.47 19.98 -15.47
N PRO A 438 4.84 19.00 -16.31
CA PRO A 438 5.34 17.72 -15.85
C PRO A 438 6.76 17.85 -15.28
N ARG A 439 7.04 17.03 -14.28
CA ARG A 439 8.37 16.75 -13.74
C ARG A 439 8.63 15.26 -13.75
N THR A 440 9.87 14.89 -13.54
CA THR A 440 10.30 13.48 -13.60
C THR A 440 11.11 13.16 -12.36
N ALA A 441 10.82 12.02 -11.75
CA ALA A 441 11.58 11.46 -10.65
C ALA A 441 11.88 9.98 -10.93
N SER A 442 12.97 9.46 -10.39
CA SER A 442 13.27 8.04 -10.44
C SER A 442 12.61 7.32 -9.27
N THR A 443 12.21 6.07 -9.47
CA THR A 443 11.74 5.17 -8.43
C THR A 443 12.70 3.99 -8.31
N PRO A 444 12.98 3.50 -7.10
CA PRO A 444 13.93 2.41 -6.92
C PRO A 444 13.34 1.11 -7.49
N ARG A 445 14.22 0.21 -7.91
CA ARG A 445 13.77 -1.16 -8.20
C ARG A 445 13.62 -1.91 -6.88
N ILE A 446 12.58 -2.72 -6.77
CA ILE A 446 12.20 -3.46 -5.56
C ILE A 446 11.78 -4.87 -5.97
N LEU A 447 12.32 -5.87 -5.26
CA LEU A 447 11.88 -7.27 -5.32
C LEU A 447 11.43 -7.65 -3.90
N GLU A 448 10.21 -8.14 -3.72
CA GLU A 448 9.68 -8.41 -2.39
C GLU A 448 8.62 -9.52 -2.40
N VAL A 449 8.25 -9.95 -1.20
CA VAL A 449 7.06 -10.75 -0.94
C VAL A 449 5.99 -9.87 -0.29
N PRO A 450 4.69 -10.23 -0.31
CA PRO A 450 3.60 -9.35 0.15
C PRO A 450 3.47 -9.24 1.68
N PHE A 451 4.58 -9.14 2.40
CA PHE A 451 4.62 -8.92 3.84
C PHE A 451 4.17 -7.48 4.19
N ARG A 452 3.33 -7.33 5.23
CA ARG A 452 2.76 -6.05 5.63
C ARG A 452 2.79 -5.90 7.15
N TYR A 453 3.42 -4.83 7.62
CA TYR A 453 3.33 -4.40 9.01
C TYR A 453 1.89 -3.99 9.35
N GLY A 454 1.47 -4.26 10.58
CA GLY A 454 0.09 -4.15 11.06
C GLY A 454 -0.80 -5.35 10.73
N VAL A 455 -0.31 -6.32 9.94
CA VAL A 455 -1.08 -7.50 9.50
C VAL A 455 -0.33 -8.79 9.84
N HIS A 456 0.91 -8.92 9.34
CA HIS A 456 1.68 -10.16 9.43
C HIS A 456 2.70 -10.18 10.57
N ASN A 457 3.05 -9.01 11.13
CA ASN A 457 4.02 -8.93 12.23
C ASN A 457 3.37 -9.20 13.61
N LEU A 458 4.18 -9.72 14.54
CA LEU A 458 3.81 -9.80 15.95
C LEU A 458 3.85 -8.41 16.60
N THR A 459 3.14 -8.26 17.72
CA THR A 459 3.08 -7.01 18.49
C THR A 459 3.97 -7.00 19.72
N PHE A 460 4.48 -8.16 20.15
CA PHE A 460 5.36 -8.30 21.31
C PHE A 460 6.81 -8.58 20.89
N VAL A 461 7.74 -8.10 21.71
CA VAL A 461 9.18 -8.21 21.47
C VAL A 461 9.71 -9.60 21.82
N ASN A 462 10.89 -9.91 21.27
CA ASN A 462 11.68 -11.07 21.66
C ASN A 462 11.85 -11.18 23.18
N PHE A 463 11.92 -12.40 23.68
CA PHE A 463 12.02 -12.72 25.11
C PHE A 463 13.03 -13.84 25.32
N ALA A 464 13.51 -14.01 26.55
CA ALA A 464 14.63 -14.91 26.87
C ALA A 464 14.28 -16.00 27.89
N GLU A 465 13.00 -16.17 28.25
CA GLU A 465 12.57 -17.25 29.14
C GLU A 465 11.66 -18.25 28.40
N GLY A 466 12.05 -19.51 28.34
CA GLY A 466 11.23 -20.61 27.83
C GLY A 466 10.53 -21.39 28.94
N VAL A 467 9.71 -22.37 28.53
CA VAL A 467 9.01 -23.31 29.42
C VAL A 467 9.31 -24.77 29.05
N PRO A 468 10.59 -25.20 29.03
CA PRO A 468 10.94 -26.53 28.55
C PRO A 468 10.50 -27.60 29.55
N ASP A 469 9.83 -28.61 29.03
CA ASP A 469 9.47 -29.84 29.72
C ASP A 469 9.51 -31.03 28.75
N TRP A 470 9.19 -32.22 29.25
CA TRP A 470 9.21 -33.45 28.46
C TRP A 470 8.29 -33.37 27.23
N GLY A 471 7.11 -32.77 27.37
CA GLY A 471 6.19 -32.63 26.24
C GLY A 471 6.71 -31.65 25.17
N THR A 472 7.44 -30.60 25.55
CA THR A 472 8.12 -29.77 24.55
C THR A 472 9.27 -30.51 23.87
N PHE A 473 10.00 -31.37 24.59
CA PHE A 473 11.09 -32.19 24.04
C PHE A 473 10.58 -33.19 23.00
N GLU A 474 9.46 -33.86 23.28
CA GLU A 474 8.76 -34.71 22.31
C GLU A 474 8.21 -33.93 21.10
N GLN A 475 7.75 -32.69 21.30
CA GLN A 475 7.31 -31.82 20.20
C GLN A 475 8.48 -31.33 19.34
N THR A 476 9.66 -31.16 19.92
CA THR A 476 10.87 -30.76 19.19
C THR A 476 11.39 -31.89 18.32
N PHE A 477 11.60 -33.08 18.93
CA PHE A 477 12.33 -34.19 18.29
C PHE A 477 11.43 -35.33 17.79
N GLY A 478 10.12 -35.21 17.93
CA GLY A 478 9.18 -36.28 17.62
C GLY A 478 9.07 -37.31 18.75
N ALA A 479 7.85 -37.54 19.21
CA ALA A 479 7.60 -38.45 20.32
C ALA A 479 8.09 -39.88 20.05
N ALA A 480 7.90 -40.39 18.83
CA ALA A 480 8.32 -41.75 18.48
C ALA A 480 9.84 -41.94 18.60
N GLU A 481 10.61 -40.96 18.13
CA GLU A 481 12.07 -40.97 18.23
C GLU A 481 12.53 -40.84 19.68
N VAL A 482 12.01 -39.86 20.42
CA VAL A 482 12.35 -39.66 21.83
C VAL A 482 12.10 -40.93 22.65
N TRP A 483 10.98 -41.61 22.42
CA TRP A 483 10.67 -42.85 23.12
C TRP A 483 11.51 -44.03 22.64
N HIS A 484 11.85 -44.12 21.35
CA HIS A 484 12.78 -45.13 20.84
C HIS A 484 14.16 -44.97 21.50
N GLU A 485 14.71 -43.76 21.48
CA GLU A 485 16.02 -43.44 22.05
C GLU A 485 16.06 -43.52 23.58
N LEU A 486 14.91 -43.40 24.27
CA LEU A 486 14.84 -43.55 25.73
C LEU A 486 14.64 -45.00 26.18
N LEU A 487 13.86 -45.80 25.44
CA LEU A 487 13.40 -47.11 25.92
C LEU A 487 14.05 -48.31 25.23
N ASP A 488 14.67 -48.15 24.06
CA ASP A 488 15.35 -49.23 23.37
C ASP A 488 16.77 -49.39 23.94
N PRO A 489 17.07 -50.46 24.71
CA PRO A 489 18.40 -50.66 25.30
C PRO A 489 19.40 -51.26 24.31
N VAL A 490 18.97 -51.63 23.10
CA VAL A 490 19.80 -52.29 22.08
C VAL A 490 20.18 -51.31 20.97
N PHE A 491 19.24 -50.50 20.50
CA PHE A 491 19.43 -49.56 19.39
C PHE A 491 19.28 -48.09 19.79
N GLY A 492 18.67 -47.79 20.94
CA GLY A 492 18.55 -46.44 21.47
C GLY A 492 19.64 -46.10 22.48
N HIS A 493 19.68 -44.84 22.90
CA HIS A 493 20.67 -44.31 23.85
C HIS A 493 20.03 -43.75 25.15
N PRO A 494 19.43 -44.59 26.03
CA PRO A 494 18.63 -44.12 27.18
C PRO A 494 19.31 -43.09 28.09
N VAL A 495 20.59 -43.35 28.43
CA VAL A 495 21.37 -42.46 29.31
C VAL A 495 21.68 -41.13 28.61
N LEU A 496 22.03 -41.17 27.33
CA LEU A 496 22.34 -39.98 26.56
C LEU A 496 21.09 -39.13 26.35
N THR A 497 19.95 -39.76 26.05
CA THR A 497 18.64 -39.10 25.92
C THR A 497 18.22 -38.41 27.21
N ALA A 498 18.39 -39.05 28.37
CA ALA A 498 18.08 -38.44 29.66
C ALA A 498 18.99 -37.24 29.99
N LEU A 499 20.30 -37.35 29.73
CA LEU A 499 21.24 -36.24 29.91
C LEU A 499 20.96 -35.09 28.93
N TYR A 500 20.63 -35.43 27.69
CA TYR A 500 20.32 -34.46 26.65
C TYR A 500 19.03 -33.70 26.96
N PHE A 501 18.03 -34.36 27.56
CA PHE A 501 16.83 -33.69 28.05
C PHE A 501 17.12 -32.65 29.13
N GLU A 502 18.00 -32.95 30.10
CA GLU A 502 18.40 -31.97 31.11
C GLU A 502 19.18 -30.80 30.50
N PHE A 503 20.03 -31.07 29.50
CA PHE A 503 20.67 -30.02 28.72
C PHE A 503 19.67 -29.16 27.92
N TYR A 504 18.72 -29.79 27.22
CA TYR A 504 17.63 -29.12 26.50
C TYR A 504 16.85 -28.18 27.42
N LYS A 505 16.50 -28.66 28.63
CA LYS A 505 15.88 -27.83 29.66
C LYS A 505 16.77 -26.68 30.08
N TYR A 506 18.06 -26.92 30.34
CA TYR A 506 19.01 -25.89 30.72
C TYR A 506 19.16 -24.82 29.64
N PHE A 507 19.26 -25.22 28.37
CA PHE A 507 19.38 -24.32 27.24
C PHE A 507 18.14 -23.43 27.10
N LEU A 508 16.95 -24.03 26.98
CA LEU A 508 15.69 -23.34 26.71
C LEU A 508 15.06 -22.66 27.94
N LYS A 509 15.55 -22.93 29.15
CA LYS A 509 15.21 -22.11 30.32
C LYS A 509 15.57 -20.64 30.08
N GLY A 510 16.63 -20.42 29.29
CA GLY A 510 17.08 -19.15 28.78
C GLY A 510 17.73 -18.23 29.83
N LYS A 511 18.51 -17.24 29.37
CA LYS A 511 19.41 -16.46 30.23
C LYS A 511 18.68 -15.73 31.36
N ALA A 512 17.45 -15.26 31.11
CA ALA A 512 16.62 -14.59 32.12
C ALA A 512 16.30 -15.49 33.35
N ARG A 513 16.45 -16.81 33.22
CA ARG A 513 16.22 -17.80 34.31
C ARG A 513 17.45 -18.68 34.57
N GLY A 514 18.64 -18.22 34.17
CA GLY A 514 19.92 -18.90 34.39
C GLY A 514 20.21 -20.06 33.43
N GLY A 515 19.55 -20.10 32.28
CA GLY A 515 19.86 -20.98 31.14
C GLY A 515 20.75 -20.31 30.07
N LEU A 516 20.78 -20.85 28.86
CA LEU A 516 21.71 -20.40 27.79
C LEU A 516 21.08 -19.57 26.67
N ALA A 517 19.83 -19.84 26.28
CA ALA A 517 19.17 -19.12 25.17
C ALA A 517 19.07 -17.61 25.47
N THR A 518 19.57 -16.78 24.55
CA THR A 518 19.58 -15.30 24.67
C THR A 518 18.27 -14.68 24.15
N GLY A 519 17.52 -15.41 23.34
CA GLY A 519 16.20 -15.02 22.87
C GLY A 519 15.56 -16.09 21.98
N PHE A 520 14.24 -16.06 21.85
CA PHE A 520 13.45 -17.02 21.08
C PHE A 520 13.23 -16.61 19.61
N CYS A 521 14.16 -15.80 19.06
CA CYS A 521 14.05 -15.16 17.76
C CYS A 521 13.70 -16.13 16.62
N THR A 522 14.35 -17.29 16.54
CA THR A 522 14.10 -18.29 15.50
C THR A 522 12.67 -18.78 15.49
N SER A 523 12.11 -19.08 16.66
CA SER A 523 10.72 -19.54 16.77
C SER A 523 9.71 -18.44 16.46
N LEU A 524 10.02 -17.19 16.80
CA LEU A 524 9.19 -16.04 16.46
C LEU A 524 9.19 -15.76 14.96
N THR A 525 10.36 -15.83 14.33
CA THR A 525 10.53 -15.74 12.88
C THR A 525 9.80 -16.86 12.15
N ALA A 526 9.92 -18.10 12.63
CA ALA A 526 9.16 -19.24 12.09
C ALA A 526 7.64 -19.06 12.23
N LEU A 527 7.17 -18.56 13.38
CA LEU A 527 5.74 -18.28 13.60
C LEU A 527 5.20 -17.24 12.60
N VAL A 528 5.93 -16.14 12.42
CA VAL A 528 5.54 -15.08 11.48
C VAL A 528 5.53 -15.59 10.05
N ALA A 529 6.57 -16.30 9.64
CA ALA A 529 6.64 -16.91 8.31
C ALA A 529 5.48 -17.89 8.10
N ASP A 530 5.22 -18.78 9.05
CA ASP A 530 4.17 -19.80 8.95
C ASP A 530 2.76 -19.20 8.85
N LYS A 531 2.43 -18.23 9.72
CA LYS A 531 1.15 -17.52 9.66
C LYS A 531 0.99 -16.77 8.34
N PHE A 532 2.01 -16.02 7.93
CA PHE A 532 2.01 -15.28 6.67
C PHE A 532 1.72 -16.19 5.48
N TRP A 533 2.43 -17.31 5.36
CA TRP A 533 2.27 -18.23 4.23
C TRP A 533 1.02 -19.12 4.30
N LYS A 534 0.36 -19.21 5.47
CA LYS A 534 -1.01 -19.75 5.59
C LYS A 534 -2.10 -18.75 5.17
N GLY A 535 -1.73 -17.50 4.88
CA GLY A 535 -2.67 -16.42 4.56
C GLY A 535 -3.39 -15.87 5.79
N GLU A 536 -2.83 -16.10 6.99
CA GLU A 536 -3.38 -15.58 8.24
C GLU A 536 -3.02 -14.09 8.39
N SER A 537 -4.01 -13.27 8.72
CA SER A 537 -3.89 -11.80 8.85
C SER A 537 -4.08 -11.30 10.28
N ASP A 538 -4.02 -12.21 11.25
CA ASP A 538 -4.30 -12.00 12.66
C ASP A 538 -3.05 -12.12 13.55
N ALA A 539 -1.86 -12.12 12.95
CA ALA A 539 -0.59 -12.25 13.69
C ALA A 539 -0.44 -11.18 14.78
N THR A 540 -1.01 -9.99 14.55
CA THR A 540 -1.04 -8.89 15.52
C THR A 540 -1.85 -9.17 16.79
N THR A 541 -2.77 -10.14 16.74
CA THR A 541 -3.61 -10.57 17.88
C THR A 541 -2.98 -11.68 18.71
N VAL A 542 -1.89 -12.30 18.21
CA VAL A 542 -1.18 -13.35 18.92
C VAL A 542 -0.54 -12.77 20.17
N THR A 543 -0.88 -13.33 21.33
CA THR A 543 -0.21 -12.99 22.58
C THR A 543 0.94 -13.95 22.83
N ARG A 544 1.97 -13.47 23.52
CA ARG A 544 3.10 -14.32 23.91
C ARG A 544 2.63 -15.59 24.65
N ASP A 545 1.72 -15.43 25.60
CA ASP A 545 1.24 -16.55 26.45
C ASP A 545 0.53 -17.64 25.64
N SER A 546 -0.19 -17.28 24.57
CA SER A 546 -0.93 -18.26 23.77
C SER A 546 -0.02 -19.20 22.97
N VAL A 547 1.20 -18.76 22.64
CA VAL A 547 2.17 -19.51 21.83
C VAL A 547 3.45 -19.87 22.59
N HIS A 548 3.61 -19.48 23.86
CA HIS A 548 4.89 -19.59 24.59
C HIS A 548 5.46 -21.00 24.63
N ARG A 549 4.60 -21.99 24.88
CA ARG A 549 5.00 -23.41 24.90
C ARG A 549 5.42 -23.90 23.52
N TRP A 550 4.66 -23.54 22.49
CA TRP A 550 4.95 -23.88 21.11
C TRP A 550 6.27 -23.24 20.64
N LEU A 551 6.47 -21.96 20.95
CA LEU A 551 7.73 -21.25 20.68
C LEU A 551 8.91 -21.94 21.37
N THR A 552 8.70 -22.45 22.59
CA THR A 552 9.74 -23.22 23.30
C THR A 552 10.15 -24.47 22.54
N ALA A 553 9.18 -25.29 22.11
CA ALA A 553 9.46 -26.51 21.35
C ALA A 553 10.09 -26.22 19.98
N VAL A 554 9.59 -25.21 19.25
CA VAL A 554 10.13 -24.82 17.94
C VAL A 554 11.54 -24.27 18.06
N HIS A 555 11.85 -23.49 19.10
CA HIS A 555 13.22 -23.01 19.32
C HIS A 555 14.17 -24.14 19.70
N GLY A 556 13.66 -25.17 20.38
CA GLY A 556 14.40 -26.40 20.68
C GLY A 556 14.98 -27.10 19.44
N LYS A 557 14.39 -26.90 18.25
CA LYS A 557 14.89 -27.47 17.00
C LYS A 557 16.28 -26.96 16.64
N LEU A 558 16.76 -25.83 17.17
CA LEU A 558 18.16 -25.43 17.04
C LEU A 558 19.15 -26.46 17.60
N LEU A 559 18.69 -27.33 18.51
CA LEU A 559 19.47 -28.38 19.15
C LEU A 559 19.37 -29.74 18.40
N SER A 560 18.81 -29.75 17.20
CA SER A 560 18.64 -30.96 16.38
C SER A 560 19.86 -31.27 15.52
N ARG A 561 20.01 -32.52 15.10
CA ARG A 561 21.06 -32.92 14.15
C ARG A 561 21.08 -32.02 12.90
N GLU A 562 19.91 -31.79 12.33
CA GLU A 562 19.72 -31.06 11.07
C GLU A 562 20.18 -29.60 11.21
N SER A 563 19.68 -28.88 12.22
CA SER A 563 20.05 -27.48 12.43
C SER A 563 21.52 -27.34 12.77
N LEU A 564 22.06 -28.24 13.60
CA LEU A 564 23.45 -28.18 14.05
C LEU A 564 24.44 -28.36 12.92
N ILE A 565 24.26 -29.39 12.09
CA ILE A 565 25.13 -29.64 10.93
C ILE A 565 24.98 -28.49 9.93
N HIS A 566 23.73 -28.11 9.63
CA HIS A 566 23.44 -27.12 8.60
C HIS A 566 24.06 -25.75 8.91
N PHE A 567 23.92 -25.25 10.14
CA PHE A 567 24.52 -23.97 10.50
C PHE A 567 26.03 -24.06 10.76
N HIS A 568 26.55 -25.21 11.18
CA HIS A 568 28.00 -25.41 11.28
C HIS A 568 28.68 -25.33 9.92
N ASP A 569 28.15 -26.04 8.92
CA ASP A 569 28.71 -26.05 7.56
C ASP A 569 28.67 -24.65 6.94
N GLN A 570 27.57 -23.92 7.13
CA GLN A 570 27.46 -22.54 6.64
C GLN A 570 28.35 -21.57 7.42
N GLY A 571 28.55 -21.77 8.73
CA GLY A 571 29.46 -20.96 9.55
C GLY A 571 30.91 -21.07 9.08
N ARG A 572 31.35 -22.28 8.68
CA ARG A 572 32.70 -22.55 8.17
C ARG A 572 33.02 -21.86 6.84
N GLU A 573 32.01 -21.56 6.03
CA GLU A 573 32.17 -20.78 4.81
C GLU A 573 32.56 -19.31 5.09
N GLY A 574 32.39 -18.84 6.34
CA GLY A 574 32.80 -17.51 6.77
C GLY A 574 32.15 -16.40 5.96
N VAL A 575 32.87 -15.33 5.64
CA VAL A 575 32.34 -14.19 4.87
C VAL A 575 31.86 -14.59 3.47
N SER A 576 32.46 -15.60 2.85
CA SER A 576 32.05 -16.08 1.51
C SER A 576 30.61 -16.60 1.49
N ARG A 577 30.08 -17.03 2.63
CA ARG A 577 28.67 -17.46 2.77
C ARG A 577 27.69 -16.32 2.55
N VAL A 578 28.06 -15.07 2.85
CA VAL A 578 27.17 -13.89 2.78
C VAL A 578 26.57 -13.74 1.38
N GLU A 579 27.41 -13.78 0.34
CA GLU A 579 26.94 -13.69 -1.04
C GLU A 579 26.01 -14.86 -1.39
N ARG A 580 26.43 -16.08 -1.04
CA ARG A 580 25.66 -17.29 -1.34
C ARG A 580 24.27 -17.24 -0.72
N THR A 581 24.17 -16.85 0.55
CA THR A 581 22.88 -16.69 1.24
C THR A 581 22.05 -15.57 0.62
N ALA A 582 22.63 -14.41 0.31
CA ALA A 582 21.88 -13.32 -0.33
C ALA A 582 21.29 -13.76 -1.68
N ARG A 583 22.07 -14.48 -2.49
CA ARG A 583 21.61 -15.05 -3.77
C ARG A 583 20.55 -16.14 -3.60
N GLU A 584 20.66 -16.99 -2.59
CA GLU A 584 19.65 -18.01 -2.27
C GLU A 584 18.30 -17.35 -1.93
N VAL A 585 18.29 -16.27 -1.15
CA VAL A 585 17.08 -15.50 -0.83
C VAL A 585 16.53 -14.80 -2.08
N GLU A 586 17.38 -14.08 -2.82
CA GLU A 586 16.99 -13.33 -4.02
C GLU A 586 16.42 -14.24 -5.12
N ALA A 587 17.06 -15.38 -5.38
CA ALA A 587 16.60 -16.39 -6.34
C ALA A 587 15.28 -17.02 -5.91
N THR A 588 15.07 -17.21 -4.61
CA THR A 588 13.81 -17.76 -4.09
C THR A 588 12.66 -16.77 -4.27
N PHE A 589 12.89 -15.47 -4.04
CA PHE A 589 11.88 -14.43 -4.31
C PHE A 589 11.52 -14.37 -5.80
N LEU A 590 12.51 -14.49 -6.70
CA LEU A 590 12.28 -14.50 -8.15
C LEU A 590 11.53 -15.74 -8.65
N ARG A 591 11.76 -16.91 -8.04
CA ARG A 591 11.07 -18.16 -8.39
C ARG A 591 9.67 -18.25 -7.78
N GLY A 592 9.40 -17.47 -6.74
CA GLY A 592 8.17 -17.51 -5.96
C GLY A 592 8.39 -18.18 -4.60
N CYS A 593 7.84 -17.55 -3.57
CA CYS A 593 7.90 -18.06 -2.20
C CYS A 593 6.58 -18.71 -1.78
N ASP A 594 6.69 -19.75 -0.96
CA ASP A 594 5.59 -20.43 -0.30
C ASP A 594 5.99 -20.82 1.13
N ARG A 595 5.08 -21.50 1.83
CA ARG A 595 5.25 -21.93 3.22
C ARG A 595 6.47 -22.84 3.42
N ASP A 596 6.84 -23.65 2.44
CA ASP A 596 7.91 -24.64 2.54
C ASP A 596 9.27 -24.04 2.16
N ASN A 597 9.33 -23.22 1.12
CA ASN A 597 10.59 -22.68 0.59
C ASN A 597 10.96 -21.30 1.16
N ALA A 598 10.09 -20.65 1.95
CA ALA A 598 10.34 -19.32 2.47
C ALA A 598 11.65 -19.22 3.26
N PRO A 599 12.57 -18.33 2.90
CA PRO A 599 13.86 -18.23 3.57
C PRO A 599 13.72 -17.65 4.99
N MET A 600 14.36 -18.30 5.96
CA MET A 600 14.67 -17.71 7.26
C MET A 600 16.16 -17.39 7.31
N LEU A 601 16.50 -16.15 7.64
CA LEU A 601 17.88 -15.67 7.66
C LEU A 601 18.43 -15.72 9.08
N PHE A 602 19.64 -16.25 9.24
CA PHE A 602 20.29 -16.43 10.52
C PHE A 602 21.61 -15.66 10.55
N PHE A 603 21.82 -14.86 11.57
CA PHE A 603 23.14 -14.36 11.90
C PHE A 603 23.82 -15.44 12.74
N ILE A 604 24.87 -16.04 12.19
CA ILE A 604 25.59 -17.15 12.82
C ILE A 604 27.09 -16.81 12.94
N PRO A 605 27.82 -17.38 13.91
CA PRO A 605 29.26 -17.17 13.99
C PRO A 605 29.98 -17.66 12.73
N ALA A 606 30.91 -16.86 12.24
CA ALA A 606 31.85 -17.28 11.21
C ALA A 606 32.97 -18.13 11.85
N GLY A 607 33.31 -19.23 11.18
CA GLY A 607 34.28 -20.21 11.66
C GLY A 607 33.65 -21.54 12.06
N ALA A 608 34.45 -22.42 12.62
CA ALA A 608 34.02 -23.70 13.17
C ALA A 608 33.74 -23.59 14.68
N VAL A 609 32.91 -24.49 15.20
CA VAL A 609 32.51 -24.50 16.62
C VAL A 609 33.69 -24.64 17.60
N TRP A 610 34.82 -25.11 17.11
CA TRP A 610 36.08 -25.27 17.84
C TRP A 610 37.03 -24.06 17.76
N ASP A 611 36.66 -23.02 17.03
CA ASP A 611 37.45 -21.81 16.91
C ASP A 611 37.30 -20.94 18.17
N ASP A 612 38.41 -20.30 18.57
CA ASP A 612 38.42 -19.41 19.73
C ASP A 612 37.38 -18.28 19.59
N GLY A 613 36.65 -18.03 20.67
CA GLY A 613 35.54 -17.07 20.71
C GLY A 613 34.27 -17.46 19.93
N TYR A 614 34.18 -18.65 19.31
CA TYR A 614 32.96 -19.09 18.60
C TYR A 614 31.74 -19.14 19.54
N ILE A 615 31.92 -19.67 20.76
CA ILE A 615 30.85 -19.78 21.76
C ILE A 615 30.41 -18.40 22.25
N ASP A 616 31.33 -17.44 22.37
CA ASP A 616 30.98 -16.05 22.72
C ASP A 616 30.15 -15.39 21.60
N LYS A 617 30.50 -15.67 20.34
CA LYS A 617 29.76 -15.22 19.15
C LYS A 617 28.38 -15.88 19.01
N LEU A 618 28.17 -17.11 19.49
CA LEU A 618 26.85 -17.75 19.53
C LEU A 618 25.86 -16.91 20.35
N GLY A 619 26.32 -16.18 21.37
CA GLY A 619 25.49 -15.24 22.12
C GLY A 619 24.92 -14.09 21.27
N SER A 620 25.55 -13.81 20.12
CA SER A 620 25.15 -12.81 19.13
C SER A 620 24.35 -13.40 17.96
N SER A 621 24.05 -14.70 17.99
CA SER A 621 23.23 -15.34 16.95
C SER A 621 21.79 -14.87 17.04
N HIS A 622 21.17 -14.66 15.87
CA HIS A 622 19.83 -14.09 15.78
C HIS A 622 19.16 -14.51 14.46
N CYS A 623 17.82 -14.54 14.42
CA CYS A 623 17.08 -14.99 13.24
C CYS A 623 16.01 -13.98 12.84
N VAL A 624 15.95 -13.66 11.55
CA VAL A 624 15.07 -12.64 10.95
C VAL A 624 14.41 -13.17 9.69
N MET A 625 13.25 -12.61 9.34
CA MET A 625 12.54 -12.99 8.12
C MET A 625 12.80 -11.95 7.01
N PRO A 626 13.54 -12.26 5.95
CA PRO A 626 13.66 -11.37 4.80
C PRO A 626 12.32 -11.17 4.10
N TYR A 627 12.05 -9.96 3.64
CA TYR A 627 10.81 -9.69 2.88
C TYR A 627 10.96 -8.73 1.70
N ARG A 628 12.03 -7.91 1.61
CA ARG A 628 12.16 -6.90 0.55
C ARG A 628 13.61 -6.57 0.21
N PHE A 629 13.98 -6.67 -1.06
CA PHE A 629 15.20 -6.10 -1.62
C PHE A 629 14.93 -4.74 -2.25
N VAL A 630 15.80 -3.77 -1.99
CA VAL A 630 15.83 -2.45 -2.64
C VAL A 630 17.17 -2.28 -3.33
N TYR A 631 17.12 -2.03 -4.64
CA TYR A 631 18.33 -1.93 -5.47
C TYR A 631 18.71 -0.47 -5.72
N PRO A 632 20.03 -0.17 -5.85
CA PRO A 632 20.49 1.14 -6.34
C PRO A 632 19.87 1.51 -7.69
N LEU A 633 19.71 2.82 -7.96
CA LEU A 633 19.05 3.29 -9.18
C LEU A 633 19.72 2.85 -10.49
N SER A 634 21.04 2.71 -10.50
CA SER A 634 21.82 2.23 -11.65
C SER A 634 21.79 0.71 -11.81
N HIS A 635 21.20 -0.02 -10.87
CA HIS A 635 21.25 -1.47 -10.85
C HIS A 635 20.31 -2.07 -11.91
N PRO A 636 20.76 -3.04 -12.73
CA PRO A 636 19.95 -3.65 -13.80
C PRO A 636 18.79 -4.51 -13.29
N GLY A 637 18.71 -4.72 -11.98
CA GLY A 637 17.75 -5.57 -11.31
C GLY A 637 18.20 -7.02 -11.21
N PRO A 638 17.57 -7.78 -10.31
CA PRO A 638 17.94 -9.16 -10.06
C PRO A 638 17.59 -10.01 -11.29
N ARG A 639 18.50 -10.92 -11.66
CA ARG A 639 18.30 -11.84 -12.80
C ARG A 639 18.77 -13.22 -12.44
N LEU A 640 17.90 -14.21 -12.64
CA LEU A 640 18.28 -15.61 -12.56
C LEU A 640 19.39 -15.92 -13.58
N THR A 641 20.29 -16.84 -13.22
CA THR A 641 21.20 -17.48 -14.16
C THR A 641 20.44 -18.29 -15.21
N GLY A 642 21.09 -18.66 -16.32
CA GLY A 642 20.44 -19.39 -17.41
C GLY A 642 19.84 -20.74 -17.01
N ASP A 643 20.32 -21.35 -15.94
CA ASP A 643 19.81 -22.59 -15.34
C ASP A 643 18.76 -22.35 -14.22
N GLY A 644 18.50 -21.09 -13.84
CA GLY A 644 17.51 -20.73 -12.83
C GLY A 644 17.88 -21.09 -11.38
N THR A 645 19.13 -21.48 -11.11
CA THR A 645 19.55 -21.98 -9.78
C THR A 645 19.96 -20.86 -8.82
N THR A 646 20.47 -19.75 -9.34
CA THR A 646 20.96 -18.60 -8.56
C THR A 646 20.71 -17.29 -9.34
N THR A 647 21.22 -16.18 -8.83
CA THR A 647 21.21 -14.88 -9.52
C THR A 647 22.60 -14.47 -10.00
N SER A 648 22.65 -13.63 -11.03
CA SER A 648 23.88 -13.23 -11.73
C SER A 648 24.27 -11.77 -11.58
N THR A 649 23.38 -10.94 -11.04
CA THR A 649 23.63 -9.50 -10.91
C THR A 649 24.42 -9.16 -9.65
N PRO A 650 25.18 -8.05 -9.64
CA PRO A 650 25.91 -7.61 -8.46
C PRO A 650 24.97 -7.38 -7.26
N LEU A 651 25.48 -7.59 -6.05
CA LEU A 651 24.73 -7.31 -4.82
C LEU A 651 25.27 -6.08 -4.08
N ASP A 652 26.35 -5.46 -4.56
CA ASP A 652 26.91 -4.26 -3.97
C ASP A 652 25.89 -3.11 -3.89
N GLY A 653 25.76 -2.51 -2.71
CA GLY A 653 24.81 -1.45 -2.41
C GLY A 653 23.35 -1.89 -2.32
N VAL A 654 23.02 -3.17 -2.54
CA VAL A 654 21.66 -3.70 -2.38
C VAL A 654 21.30 -3.75 -0.89
N GLN A 655 20.06 -3.38 -0.58
CA GLN A 655 19.52 -3.45 0.79
C GLN A 655 18.48 -4.55 0.88
N LEU A 656 18.64 -5.44 1.86
CA LEU A 656 17.67 -6.49 2.19
C LEU A 656 16.96 -6.14 3.50
N TYR A 657 15.71 -5.72 3.39
CA TYR A 657 14.81 -5.49 4.52
C TYR A 657 14.28 -6.81 5.07
N VAL A 658 14.26 -6.87 6.40
CA VAL A 658 13.90 -8.05 7.18
C VAL A 658 12.91 -7.66 8.27
N TRP A 659 12.02 -8.57 8.65
CA TRP A 659 11.26 -8.47 9.89
C TRP A 659 12.12 -9.02 11.02
N ASP A 660 12.29 -8.22 12.08
CA ASP A 660 13.06 -8.56 13.26
C ASP A 660 12.17 -8.54 14.51
N CYS A 661 12.09 -9.66 15.23
CA CYS A 661 11.35 -9.78 16.48
C CYS A 661 11.88 -8.92 17.65
N ASN A 662 13.11 -8.39 17.57
CA ASN A 662 13.61 -7.39 18.51
C ASN A 662 12.99 -6.00 18.26
N TYR A 663 12.55 -5.73 17.03
CA TYR A 663 11.92 -4.49 16.59
C TYR A 663 10.62 -4.79 15.82
N PRO A 664 9.65 -5.50 16.44
CA PRO A 664 8.61 -6.23 15.72
C PRO A 664 7.61 -5.33 14.99
N GLN A 665 7.61 -4.03 15.28
CA GLN A 665 6.74 -3.02 14.66
C GLN A 665 7.51 -1.99 13.81
N ASP A 666 8.84 -2.09 13.71
CA ASP A 666 9.67 -1.15 12.97
C ASP A 666 10.04 -1.71 11.58
N PRO A 667 9.58 -1.08 10.49
CA PRO A 667 9.86 -1.55 9.13
C PRO A 667 11.29 -1.27 8.65
N ASN A 668 12.15 -0.63 9.44
CA ASN A 668 13.49 -0.20 9.02
C ASN A 668 14.62 -1.12 9.53
N CYS A 669 14.33 -2.41 9.71
CA CYS A 669 15.36 -3.43 9.92
C CYS A 669 15.88 -3.92 8.57
N ARG A 670 17.19 -3.83 8.33
CA ARG A 670 17.78 -4.15 7.02
C ARG A 670 19.26 -4.54 7.09
N LEU A 671 19.68 -5.34 6.12
CA LEU A 671 21.07 -5.57 5.78
C LEU A 671 21.45 -4.68 4.60
N VAL A 672 22.64 -4.10 4.64
CA VAL A 672 23.24 -3.39 3.50
C VAL A 672 24.45 -4.20 3.05
N PHE A 673 24.44 -4.63 1.80
CA PHE A 673 25.55 -5.37 1.21
C PHE A 673 26.60 -4.42 0.63
N LYS A 674 27.88 -4.75 0.83
CA LYS A 674 29.02 -3.99 0.31
C LYS A 674 30.08 -4.93 -0.20
N GLU A 675 30.55 -4.71 -1.41
CA GLU A 675 31.69 -5.45 -1.94
C GLU A 675 33.00 -4.79 -1.47
N ILE A 676 33.86 -5.57 -0.82
CA ILE A 676 35.18 -5.14 -0.34
C ILE A 676 36.18 -6.15 -0.86
N ASP A 677 37.16 -5.69 -1.66
CA ASP A 677 38.20 -6.53 -2.27
C ASP A 677 37.68 -7.78 -3.00
N GLY A 678 36.52 -7.66 -3.66
CA GLY A 678 35.88 -8.74 -4.42
C GLY A 678 35.09 -9.75 -3.57
N VAL A 679 34.87 -9.47 -2.30
CA VAL A 679 34.07 -10.29 -1.37
C VAL A 679 32.87 -9.49 -0.89
N LEU A 680 31.69 -10.11 -0.87
CA LEU A 680 30.48 -9.46 -0.38
C LEU A 680 30.41 -9.51 1.16
N HIS A 681 30.36 -8.33 1.76
CA HIS A 681 30.13 -8.12 3.19
C HIS A 681 28.70 -7.63 3.44
N PHE A 682 28.24 -7.74 4.69
CA PHE A 682 26.99 -7.12 5.13
C PHE A 682 27.20 -6.25 6.38
N GLU A 683 26.34 -5.24 6.50
CA GLU A 683 26.11 -4.43 7.69
C GLU A 683 24.64 -4.52 8.10
N TYR A 684 24.36 -4.85 9.35
CA TYR A 684 22.99 -4.95 9.86
C TYR A 684 22.55 -3.69 10.62
N PHE A 685 21.37 -3.17 10.30
CA PHE A 685 20.72 -2.06 10.97
C PHE A 685 19.38 -2.54 11.53
N GLY A 686 19.18 -2.42 12.85
CA GLY A 686 17.89 -2.68 13.49
C GLY A 686 17.13 -1.39 13.77
N GLY A 687 15.80 -1.43 13.81
CA GLY A 687 14.91 -0.45 14.43
C GLY A 687 15.24 1.04 14.27
N GLY A 688 15.43 1.53 13.05
CA GLY A 688 15.70 2.95 12.80
C GLY A 688 17.10 3.45 13.20
N HIS A 689 18.01 2.56 13.63
CA HIS A 689 19.38 2.92 13.95
C HIS A 689 20.11 3.49 12.72
N ALA A 690 20.89 4.57 12.95
CA ALA A 690 21.66 5.26 11.91
C ALA A 690 23.02 4.61 11.62
N THR A 691 23.55 3.82 12.56
CA THR A 691 24.81 3.08 12.44
C THR A 691 24.53 1.57 12.50
N PRO A 692 25.38 0.74 11.87
CA PRO A 692 25.20 -0.71 11.94
C PRO A 692 25.38 -1.21 13.38
N ILE A 693 24.54 -2.17 13.77
CA ILE A 693 24.60 -2.83 15.09
C ILE A 693 25.74 -3.84 15.11
N PHE A 694 25.90 -4.59 14.02
CA PHE A 694 27.01 -5.51 13.76
C PHE A 694 27.14 -5.77 12.26
N SER A 695 28.21 -6.43 11.87
CA SER A 695 28.59 -6.67 10.48
C SER A 695 29.35 -7.99 10.32
N SER A 696 29.64 -8.35 9.07
CA SER A 696 30.55 -9.46 8.79
C SER A 696 31.98 -9.28 9.34
N ALA A 697 32.42 -8.05 9.61
CA ALA A 697 33.73 -7.78 10.20
C ALA A 697 33.82 -8.23 11.67
N ASP A 698 32.69 -8.43 12.35
CA ASP A 698 32.61 -8.87 13.74
C ASP A 698 32.71 -10.41 13.88
N GLY A 699 33.07 -11.12 12.80
CA GLY A 699 33.13 -12.58 12.78
C GLY A 699 31.75 -13.23 12.77
N VAL A 700 30.76 -12.55 12.18
CA VAL A 700 29.39 -13.05 11.95
C VAL A 700 29.21 -13.32 10.46
N THR A 701 28.54 -14.40 10.09
CA THR A 701 28.11 -14.66 8.72
C THR A 701 26.61 -14.91 8.63
N LEU A 702 26.10 -15.06 7.42
CA LEU A 702 24.68 -15.28 7.14
C LEU A 702 24.42 -16.76 6.88
N GLY A 703 23.63 -17.38 7.75
CA GLY A 703 23.03 -18.68 7.52
C GLY A 703 21.63 -18.55 6.91
N MET A 704 21.17 -19.57 6.20
CA MET A 704 19.81 -19.66 5.68
C MET A 704 19.30 -21.09 5.76
N MET A 705 18.10 -21.24 6.30
CA MET A 705 17.31 -22.47 6.27
C MET A 705 15.87 -22.08 5.89
N THR A 706 15.18 -22.88 5.10
CA THR A 706 13.79 -22.54 4.73
C THR A 706 12.84 -22.81 5.90
N ASN A 707 11.69 -22.13 5.92
CA ASN A 707 10.64 -22.37 6.89
C ASN A 707 10.14 -23.83 6.83
N GLY A 708 10.07 -24.44 5.64
CA GLY A 708 9.76 -25.86 5.51
C GLY A 708 10.81 -26.74 6.16
N GLN A 709 12.09 -26.47 5.93
CA GLN A 709 13.19 -27.23 6.53
C GLN A 709 13.25 -27.06 8.05
N TYR A 710 13.02 -25.86 8.58
CA TYR A 710 13.14 -25.62 10.03
C TYR A 710 11.84 -25.92 10.79
N LEU A 711 10.70 -25.40 10.32
CA LEU A 711 9.46 -25.50 11.06
C LEU A 711 8.70 -26.79 10.75
N LEU A 712 8.60 -27.15 9.47
CA LEU A 712 7.67 -28.19 9.00
C LEU A 712 8.27 -29.58 8.94
N ALA A 713 9.58 -29.68 8.68
CA ALA A 713 10.28 -30.94 8.70
C ALA A 713 10.44 -31.46 10.13
N ASP A 714 10.45 -32.78 10.23
CA ASP A 714 10.88 -33.48 11.43
C ASP A 714 12.35 -33.17 11.71
N HIS A 715 12.69 -33.14 12.99
CA HIS A 715 14.04 -32.84 13.46
C HIS A 715 14.42 -33.91 14.46
N ASP A 716 15.60 -34.45 14.28
CA ASP A 716 16.03 -35.60 15.04
C ASP A 716 16.92 -35.16 16.21
N LEU A 717 16.99 -35.99 17.24
CA LEU A 717 18.03 -35.90 18.26
C LEU A 717 19.40 -35.92 17.58
N PRO A 718 20.39 -35.15 18.09
CA PRO A 718 21.67 -34.99 17.41
C PRO A 718 22.50 -36.27 17.28
N PHE A 719 22.07 -37.37 17.90
CA PHE A 719 22.75 -38.66 17.95
C PHE A 719 21.96 -39.84 17.35
N SER A 720 20.74 -39.64 16.83
CA SER A 720 19.91 -40.71 16.25
C SER A 720 20.19 -40.94 14.74
N GLY A 721 19.54 -41.92 14.10
CA GLY A 721 19.51 -42.15 12.63
C GLY A 721 20.22 -43.42 12.10
N HIS A 722 20.16 -43.67 10.78
CA HIS A 722 20.81 -44.84 10.12
C HIS A 722 22.35 -44.75 10.06
N LEU A 723 22.89 -43.56 10.36
CA LEU A 723 24.29 -43.25 10.66
C LEU A 723 24.46 -42.85 12.14
N GLY A 724 23.40 -43.00 12.94
CA GLY A 724 23.36 -42.69 14.37
C GLY A 724 24.47 -43.44 15.07
N LEU A 725 25.32 -42.65 15.74
CA LEU A 725 26.50 -43.03 16.50
C LEU A 725 26.87 -44.52 16.40
N THR A 726 27.62 -44.92 15.36
CA THR A 726 28.23 -46.25 15.28
C THR A 726 29.30 -46.38 16.39
N ARG A 727 28.84 -46.68 17.61
CA ARG A 727 29.63 -46.91 18.83
C ARG A 727 30.65 -45.81 19.15
N PHE A 728 30.21 -44.78 19.84
CA PHE A 728 31.10 -43.76 20.42
C PHE A 728 31.09 -43.81 21.94
N ILE A 729 32.24 -43.51 22.55
CA ILE A 729 32.38 -43.16 23.95
C ILE A 729 32.07 -41.67 24.07
N VAL A 730 31.15 -41.30 24.95
CA VAL A 730 30.88 -39.88 25.28
C VAL A 730 31.69 -39.53 26.51
N ASP A 731 32.80 -38.83 26.31
CA ASP A 731 33.54 -38.20 27.40
C ASP A 731 32.97 -36.80 27.61
N PHE A 732 32.63 -36.43 28.85
CA PHE A 732 32.30 -35.05 29.17
C PHE A 732 32.86 -34.63 30.51
N LEU A 733 33.42 -33.41 30.53
CA LEU A 733 34.05 -32.83 31.69
C LEU A 733 33.28 -31.58 32.14
N LEU A 734 32.63 -31.66 33.31
CA LEU A 734 32.02 -30.50 33.95
C LEU A 734 33.08 -29.80 34.79
N SER A 735 33.76 -28.81 34.21
CA SER A 735 34.98 -28.25 34.81
C SER A 735 35.38 -26.89 34.23
N PRO A 736 36.09 -26.04 35.00
CA PRO A 736 36.89 -24.92 34.47
C PRO A 736 38.24 -25.36 33.85
N ALA A 737 38.53 -26.66 33.82
CA ALA A 737 39.64 -27.28 33.09
C ALA A 737 39.11 -27.95 31.80
N ASP A 738 40.01 -28.24 30.88
CA ASP A 738 39.74 -28.90 29.60
C ASP A 738 40.10 -30.39 29.63
N LEU A 739 39.56 -31.13 28.65
CA LEU A 739 39.91 -32.52 28.39
C LEU A 739 40.70 -32.61 27.08
N GLN A 740 41.88 -33.21 27.17
CA GLN A 740 42.72 -33.60 26.04
C GLN A 740 42.70 -35.11 25.89
N VAL A 741 42.39 -35.58 24.69
CA VAL A 741 42.35 -37.00 24.33
C VAL A 741 43.40 -37.26 23.25
N THR A 742 44.15 -38.34 23.37
CA THR A 742 45.09 -38.80 22.34
C THR A 742 44.96 -40.29 22.08
N ASP A 743 45.09 -40.73 20.85
CA ASP A 743 45.16 -42.16 20.51
C ASP A 743 46.59 -42.71 20.57
N GLY A 744 46.75 -44.01 20.26
CA GLY A 744 48.06 -44.67 20.21
C GLY A 744 49.00 -44.21 19.08
N LEU A 745 48.49 -43.42 18.12
CA LEU A 745 49.26 -42.81 17.03
C LEU A 745 49.63 -41.34 17.33
N GLY A 746 49.15 -40.80 18.46
CA GLY A 746 49.37 -39.41 18.86
C GLY A 746 48.41 -38.41 18.21
N LEU A 747 47.36 -38.88 17.53
CA LEU A 747 46.29 -38.02 17.02
C LEU A 747 45.49 -37.47 18.21
N ARG A 748 45.07 -36.20 18.11
CA ARG A 748 44.51 -35.43 19.22
C ARG A 748 43.02 -35.14 19.05
N THR A 749 42.27 -35.26 20.13
CA THR A 749 40.90 -34.75 20.24
C THR A 749 40.73 -34.01 21.57
N GLY A 750 40.36 -32.74 21.58
CA GLY A 750 40.33 -31.95 22.82
C GLY A 750 40.84 -30.53 22.66
N ASN A 751 40.84 -29.75 23.74
CA ASN A 751 41.42 -28.40 23.72
C ASN A 751 42.95 -28.47 23.86
N PHE A 752 43.68 -28.14 22.80
CA PHE A 752 45.13 -28.05 22.79
C PHE A 752 45.57 -26.62 22.49
N GLY A 753 46.02 -25.90 23.52
CA GLY A 753 46.56 -24.55 23.36
C GLY A 753 45.53 -23.49 22.97
N GLY A 754 44.26 -23.65 23.39
CA GLY A 754 43.16 -22.75 23.05
C GLY A 754 42.44 -23.11 21.75
N GLN A 755 42.86 -24.18 21.08
CA GLN A 755 42.23 -24.70 19.87
C GLN A 755 41.65 -26.08 20.15
N ILE A 756 40.37 -26.28 19.86
CA ILE A 756 39.76 -27.61 19.94
C ILE A 756 40.14 -28.40 18.68
N ILE A 757 40.77 -29.56 18.87
CA ILE A 757 41.29 -30.43 17.80
C ILE A 757 40.43 -31.70 17.73
N ALA A 758 40.28 -32.30 16.53
CA ALA A 758 39.57 -33.55 16.28
C ALA A 758 40.28 -34.39 15.19
N GLU A 759 41.54 -34.75 15.42
CA GLU A 759 42.38 -35.53 14.49
C GLU A 759 42.09 -37.03 14.56
N ILE A 760 41.55 -37.54 15.67
CA ILE A 760 41.25 -38.97 15.84
C ILE A 760 40.06 -39.33 14.93
N PRO A 761 40.20 -40.31 14.00
CA PRO A 761 39.12 -40.69 13.10
C PRO A 761 37.85 -41.11 13.85
N GLY A 762 36.72 -40.51 13.49
CA GLY A 762 35.44 -40.73 14.16
C GLY A 762 35.26 -39.97 15.48
N SER A 763 36.25 -39.19 15.93
CA SER A 763 36.05 -38.31 17.08
C SER A 763 35.38 -37.00 16.68
N HIS A 764 34.47 -36.51 17.53
CA HIS A 764 33.74 -35.27 17.32
C HIS A 764 33.58 -34.53 18.65
N PRO A 765 34.02 -33.27 18.79
CA PRO A 765 33.63 -32.45 19.92
C PRO A 765 32.11 -32.25 19.89
N ALA A 766 31.47 -32.32 21.04
CA ALA A 766 30.03 -32.19 21.09
C ALA A 766 29.59 -30.72 21.09
N TYR A 767 28.55 -30.47 20.31
CA TYR A 767 28.03 -29.12 20.09
C TYR A 767 27.45 -28.53 21.39
N LEU A 768 27.69 -27.24 21.65
CA LEU A 768 27.22 -26.44 22.81
C LEU A 768 27.66 -26.89 24.21
N VAL A 769 28.43 -27.98 24.35
CA VAL A 769 28.89 -28.47 25.64
C VAL A 769 30.42 -28.46 25.66
N PRO A 770 31.05 -27.34 26.13
CA PRO A 770 32.49 -27.29 26.34
C PRO A 770 32.95 -28.49 27.18
N GLY A 771 34.00 -29.17 26.73
CA GLY A 771 34.55 -30.32 27.42
C GLY A 771 33.84 -31.66 27.15
N MET A 772 32.87 -31.72 26.24
CA MET A 772 32.24 -32.97 25.79
C MET A 772 32.77 -33.41 24.41
N TYR A 773 33.14 -34.68 24.30
CA TYR A 773 33.73 -35.29 23.12
C TYR A 773 33.10 -36.66 22.87
N LEU A 774 32.64 -36.87 21.64
CA LEU A 774 32.28 -38.16 21.08
C LEU A 774 33.57 -38.78 20.54
N LEU A 775 33.89 -39.99 20.98
CA LEU A 775 35.17 -40.62 20.71
C LEU A 775 34.96 -42.05 20.18
N PRO A 776 35.76 -42.55 19.23
CA PRO A 776 35.58 -43.90 18.70
C PRO A 776 35.75 -44.96 19.79
N ALA A 777 34.78 -45.87 19.92
CA ALA A 777 34.79 -46.86 21.01
C ALA A 777 35.82 -47.98 20.85
N ASP A 778 36.18 -48.31 19.61
CA ASP A 778 37.12 -49.39 19.29
C ASP A 778 38.58 -48.89 19.19
N THR A 779 38.84 -47.63 19.55
CA THR A 779 40.19 -47.04 19.56
C THR A 779 40.71 -46.92 20.98
N PRO A 780 41.96 -47.35 21.28
CA PRO A 780 42.59 -47.06 22.56
C PRO A 780 42.86 -45.56 22.72
N LEU A 781 42.31 -44.94 23.77
CA LEU A 781 42.38 -43.50 24.01
C LEU A 781 42.96 -43.17 25.39
N THR A 782 43.88 -42.22 25.42
CA THR A 782 44.43 -41.62 26.65
C THR A 782 43.72 -40.30 26.89
N ARG A 783 43.20 -40.11 28.11
CA ARG A 783 42.52 -38.89 28.53
C ARG A 783 43.36 -38.14 29.55
N ARG A 784 43.55 -36.84 29.32
CA ARG A 784 44.29 -35.94 30.20
C ARG A 784 43.44 -34.72 30.49
N ILE A 785 43.09 -34.53 31.75
CA ILE A 785 42.48 -33.28 32.21
C ILE A 785 43.59 -32.24 32.32
N VAL A 786 43.42 -31.10 31.67
CA VAL A 786 44.41 -30.01 31.60
C VAL A 786 43.75 -28.67 31.95
N GLY A 787 44.37 -27.87 32.79
CA GLY A 787 43.84 -26.56 33.17
C GLY A 787 44.35 -26.12 34.54
N THR A 788 44.26 -24.82 34.81
CA THR A 788 44.73 -24.19 36.06
C THR A 788 43.60 -23.66 36.95
N GLY A 789 42.33 -23.91 36.59
CA GLY A 789 41.17 -23.39 37.31
C GLY A 789 40.94 -24.11 38.64
N ASN A 790 40.86 -23.38 39.76
CA ASN A 790 40.44 -23.93 41.05
C ASN A 790 38.96 -24.35 40.99
N GLY A 791 38.62 -25.60 41.32
CA GLY A 791 37.23 -26.08 41.33
C GLY A 791 37.10 -27.58 41.54
N LYS A 792 35.85 -28.06 41.62
CA LYS A 792 35.53 -29.49 41.60
C LYS A 792 35.40 -29.92 40.14
N TYR A 793 36.13 -30.97 39.76
CA TYR A 793 36.06 -31.57 38.43
C TYR A 793 35.20 -32.82 38.49
N THR A 794 34.26 -32.96 37.56
CA THR A 794 33.52 -34.20 37.39
C THR A 794 33.74 -34.67 35.96
N PHE A 795 34.53 -35.74 35.81
CA PHE A 795 34.72 -36.41 34.54
C PHE A 795 33.70 -37.54 34.42
N ASN A 796 33.02 -37.61 33.29
CA ASN A 796 32.13 -38.72 32.99
C ASN A 796 32.49 -39.29 31.63
N THR A 797 32.57 -40.61 31.55
CA THR A 797 32.68 -41.35 30.28
C THR A 797 31.48 -42.28 30.17
N ILE A 798 30.79 -42.24 29.05
CA ILE A 798 29.68 -43.14 28.74
C ILE A 798 30.12 -44.03 27.61
N MET A 799 30.21 -45.33 27.88
CA MET A 799 30.54 -46.34 26.88
C MET A 799 29.32 -46.60 25.97
N PRO A 800 29.53 -47.12 24.74
CA PRO A 800 28.42 -47.50 23.85
C PRO A 800 27.43 -48.50 24.46
N SER A 801 27.87 -49.28 25.46
CA SER A 801 27.01 -50.21 26.20
C SER A 801 26.11 -49.55 27.25
N GLY A 802 26.13 -48.22 27.36
CA GLY A 802 25.44 -47.46 28.40
C GLY A 802 26.14 -47.48 29.76
N ALA A 803 27.28 -48.17 29.88
CA ALA A 803 28.08 -48.15 31.10
C ALA A 803 28.71 -46.76 31.29
N ALA A 804 28.38 -46.09 32.39
CA ALA A 804 28.94 -44.78 32.74
C ALA A 804 29.98 -44.94 33.86
N VAL A 805 31.12 -44.28 33.71
CA VAL A 805 32.11 -44.10 34.78
C VAL A 805 32.20 -42.62 35.09
N SER A 806 32.05 -42.28 36.37
CA SER A 806 32.17 -40.91 36.88
C SER A 806 33.36 -40.84 37.82
N LEU A 807 34.22 -39.83 37.66
CA LEU A 807 35.44 -39.58 38.43
C LEU A 807 35.46 -38.15 38.95
#